data_AF-A0A1W9T3Q0-F1
#
_entry.id   AF-A0A1W9T3Q0-F1
#
_cell.length_a   1.000
_cell.length_b   1.000
_cell.length_c   1.000
_cell.angle_alpha   90.00
_cell.angle_beta   90.00
_cell.angle_gamma   90.00
#
_symmetry.space_group_name_H-M   'P 1'
#
loop_
_entity.id
_entity.type
_entity.pdbx_description
1 polymer ?
#
loop_
_entity_poly.entity_id
_entity_poly.type
_entity_poly.pdbx_seq_one_letter_code
_entity_poly.pdbx_strand_id
1 'polypeptide(L)'
;MAKIDLTKGWIKIPKAELDILREAIFKQFKKDGGSHNLEDFNTHLPNYDELIFIIKEHFIQFQNKNKVTILIDGTQLANISPGKTFLKHLFYTKKDVEVAQFQRINVNLCYLYAYGKTREELRLMPKPGNEKSDGKGAEYSTDDKPSFILSFTYNNLNEARKVENYLKQNLKLKVENDIRNSPMFSKGSISDLFAGLKDNEYVIILISRDYLQNENSVEHLINYAKNNANTYQEKAINILLPDVYDGEYNIFSTLGKIALSVHWKLHIEKLEKAFAQIVEITGNEKAEANETLLDISGKIERIKTIKRDIFDMLQQITNMKSTIRFDIFFQKIASLNDLVHFIPQKFKPEYNREFENIYHSIQVPSNNNPKDPEFPPKPYYTPKFPASKTIEIKVPGFKQVLLKDESTNPTGTHKDRFAWEVVIKYKALLESLKYKKLENLPQISMISSGGAATAVQNLFNIFDIPVSLKVLIDKNTNVDIKNSIKKIGCTIYETDLSQKLLKPEDIKQYTDNKDGIDITYRETMDPNMDNYYDWLSYEILNQEADYCFIPFGTGDLFINILNIVKKEYFNGFLHNHDPRFFASVEKLKSCNFFAATTHNKNTLLDKLYSSFLPTFGEYENFIGELKSCTCVGNQTNIYNVEEVFVNQAMEIADNQNITFEPSGMAGLALLLQMQAGLPKDKKILIVNTGKTKPAEVLMKQLTLIRKK
;
A
#
# COMPACT_ATOMS: atom_id res chain seq x y z
N MET A 1 50.16 -17.58 32.02
CA MET A 1 49.75 -16.96 30.74
C MET A 1 49.68 -15.46 30.94
N ALA A 2 50.08 -14.67 29.94
CA ALA A 2 49.82 -13.23 29.97
C ALA A 2 48.32 -12.98 29.80
N LYS A 3 47.80 -11.90 30.39
CA LYS A 3 46.38 -11.53 30.28
C LYS A 3 46.24 -10.27 29.43
N ILE A 4 45.29 -10.29 28.50
CA ILE A 4 44.86 -9.12 27.74
C ILE A 4 43.48 -8.76 28.27
N ASP A 5 43.37 -7.71 29.09
CA ASP A 5 42.10 -7.29 29.69
C ASP A 5 41.53 -6.05 28.98
N LEU A 6 40.31 -6.18 28.48
CA LEU A 6 39.61 -5.18 27.68
C LEU A 6 38.56 -4.47 28.57
N THR A 7 38.96 -3.38 29.23
CA THR A 7 38.20 -2.74 30.33
C THR A 7 37.36 -1.50 29.92
N LYS A 8 36.28 -1.16 30.64
CA LYS A 8 35.46 0.10 30.58
C LYS A 8 34.59 0.25 29.32
N GLY A 9 33.99 1.38 28.89
CA GLY A 9 34.19 2.84 29.03
C GLY A 9 33.60 3.57 27.78
N TRP A 10 34.00 4.81 27.41
CA TRP A 10 33.61 5.46 26.11
C TRP A 10 34.83 5.99 25.34
N ILE A 11 34.95 5.70 24.03
CA ILE A 11 35.97 6.36 23.17
C ILE A 11 35.39 6.74 21.80
N LYS A 12 35.76 7.96 21.40
CA LYS A 12 35.55 8.53 20.07
C LYS A 12 36.59 8.01 19.06
N ILE A 13 36.18 7.61 17.86
CA ILE A 13 37.07 7.34 16.72
C ILE A 13 36.83 8.38 15.61
N PRO A 14 37.89 9.01 15.06
CA PRO A 14 37.78 9.78 13.83
C PRO A 14 37.26 8.93 12.68
N LYS A 15 36.45 9.49 11.80
CA LYS A 15 35.85 8.78 10.66
C LYS A 15 36.89 8.05 9.80
N ALA A 16 38.01 8.69 9.46
CA ALA A 16 39.07 8.05 8.67
C ALA A 16 39.68 6.83 9.37
N GLU A 17 39.82 6.88 10.70
CA GLU A 17 40.29 5.75 11.52
C GLU A 17 39.24 4.62 11.55
N LEU A 18 37.95 4.96 11.59
CA LEU A 18 36.82 4.03 11.51
C LEU A 18 36.67 3.35 10.14
N ASP A 19 36.78 4.09 9.03
CA ASP A 19 36.61 3.55 7.69
C ASP A 19 37.74 2.55 7.34
N ILE A 20 38.98 2.85 7.73
CA ILE A 20 40.11 1.92 7.65
C ILE A 20 39.85 0.65 8.50
N LEU A 21 39.34 0.81 9.72
CA LEU A 21 38.98 -0.31 10.60
C LEU A 21 37.88 -1.19 9.98
N ARG A 22 36.82 -0.61 9.41
CA ARG A 22 35.74 -1.34 8.73
C ARG A 22 36.27 -2.20 7.58
N GLU A 23 37.11 -1.61 6.72
CA GLU A 23 37.69 -2.32 5.58
C GLU A 23 38.59 -3.49 6.03
N ALA A 24 39.38 -3.29 7.08
CA ALA A 24 40.22 -4.34 7.65
C ALA A 24 39.40 -5.49 8.26
N ILE A 25 38.32 -5.19 9.01
CA ILE A 25 37.40 -6.21 9.56
C ILE A 25 36.78 -7.02 8.43
N PHE A 26 36.31 -6.37 7.35
CA PHE A 26 35.70 -7.07 6.22
C PHE A 26 36.70 -7.96 5.46
N LYS A 27 37.94 -7.49 5.27
CA LYS A 27 39.03 -8.32 4.70
C LYS A 27 39.33 -9.55 5.56
N GLN A 28 39.35 -9.39 6.89
CA GLN A 28 39.60 -10.50 7.82
C GLN A 28 38.40 -11.46 7.90
N PHE A 29 37.16 -10.97 7.89
CA PHE A 29 35.94 -11.77 7.81
C PHE A 29 35.90 -12.65 6.56
N LYS A 30 36.22 -12.09 5.38
CA LYS A 30 36.33 -12.86 4.14
C LYS A 30 37.41 -13.94 4.19
N LYS A 31 38.55 -13.64 4.82
CA LYS A 31 39.65 -14.59 4.98
C LYS A 31 39.29 -15.75 5.91
N ASP A 32 38.47 -15.49 6.92
CA ASP A 32 38.00 -16.47 7.90
C ASP A 32 36.72 -17.21 7.42
N GLY A 33 36.35 -17.09 6.13
CA GLY A 33 35.30 -17.87 5.47
C GLY A 33 33.95 -17.17 5.30
N GLY A 34 33.82 -15.91 5.71
CA GLY A 34 32.58 -15.14 5.64
C GLY A 34 32.12 -14.76 4.22
N SER A 35 30.84 -14.38 4.10
CA SER A 35 30.15 -14.10 2.83
C SER A 35 30.84 -13.03 1.94
N HIS A 36 30.64 -13.16 0.63
CA HIS A 36 31.53 -12.55 -0.36
C HIS A 36 31.17 -11.11 -0.81
N ASN A 37 30.00 -10.56 -0.46
CA ASN A 37 29.57 -9.23 -0.90
C ASN A 37 29.61 -8.20 0.24
N LEU A 38 30.16 -7.01 -0.03
CA LEU A 38 30.24 -5.91 0.94
C LEU A 38 28.90 -5.19 1.11
N GLU A 39 28.05 -5.13 0.09
CA GLU A 39 26.74 -4.48 0.20
C GLU A 39 25.80 -5.31 1.08
N ASP A 40 25.74 -6.62 0.88
CA ASP A 40 24.93 -7.56 1.69
C ASP A 40 25.39 -7.63 3.16
N PHE A 41 26.69 -7.48 3.40
CA PHE A 41 27.28 -7.40 4.76
C PHE A 41 26.85 -6.14 5.53
N ASN A 42 26.46 -5.08 4.82
CA ASN A 42 26.02 -3.80 5.40
C ASN A 42 24.49 -3.66 5.48
N THR A 43 23.70 -4.61 4.97
CA THR A 43 22.23 -4.46 4.84
C THR A 43 21.40 -5.53 5.57
N HIS A 44 21.98 -6.68 5.92
CA HIS A 44 21.22 -7.83 6.43
C HIS A 44 21.57 -8.26 7.87
N LEU A 45 20.54 -8.34 8.72
CA LEU A 45 20.63 -8.75 10.13
C LEU A 45 21.23 -10.14 10.39
N PRO A 46 20.94 -11.20 9.60
CA PRO A 46 21.51 -12.54 9.82
C PRO A 46 23.04 -12.60 9.77
N ASN A 47 23.68 -11.76 8.93
CA ASN A 47 25.13 -11.74 8.73
C ASN A 47 25.90 -11.29 9.99
N TYR A 48 25.24 -10.60 10.94
CA TYR A 48 25.88 -10.20 12.19
C TYR A 48 26.01 -11.34 13.19
N ASP A 49 25.10 -12.32 13.21
CA ASP A 49 25.21 -13.47 14.12
C ASP A 49 26.35 -14.40 13.67
N GLU A 50 26.53 -14.57 12.36
CA GLU A 50 27.68 -15.25 11.74
C GLU A 50 29.01 -14.56 12.08
N LEU A 51 29.09 -13.23 11.92
CA LEU A 51 30.28 -12.45 12.27
C LEU A 51 30.63 -12.55 13.77
N ILE A 52 29.64 -12.57 14.67
CA ILE A 52 29.87 -12.76 16.11
C ILE A 52 30.47 -14.15 16.40
N PHE A 53 30.00 -15.18 15.72
CA PHE A 53 30.53 -16.54 15.84
C PHE A 53 32.00 -16.60 15.38
N ILE A 54 32.31 -16.07 14.19
CA ILE A 54 33.69 -16.04 13.63
C ILE A 54 34.65 -15.27 14.54
N ILE A 55 34.25 -14.11 15.08
CA ILE A 55 35.09 -13.33 16.01
C ILE A 55 35.39 -14.12 17.29
N LYS A 56 34.43 -14.89 17.82
CA LYS A 56 34.63 -15.73 19.02
C LYS A 56 35.66 -16.83 18.75
N GLU A 57 35.50 -17.57 17.65
CA GLU A 57 36.45 -18.62 17.25
C GLU A 57 37.86 -18.07 17.00
N HIS A 58 37.97 -16.94 16.30
CA HIS A 58 39.25 -16.27 16.04
C HIS A 58 39.99 -15.94 17.35
N PHE A 59 39.27 -15.44 18.38
CA PHE A 59 39.89 -15.14 19.68
C PHE A 59 40.25 -16.38 20.51
N ILE A 60 39.48 -17.46 20.43
CA ILE A 60 39.85 -18.74 21.05
C ILE A 60 41.16 -19.26 20.44
N GLN A 61 41.28 -19.22 19.11
CA GLN A 61 42.52 -19.59 18.40
C GLN A 61 43.69 -18.67 18.78
N PHE A 62 43.46 -17.36 18.84
CA PHE A 62 44.48 -16.38 19.24
C PHE A 62 44.99 -16.61 20.68
N GLN A 63 44.09 -16.90 21.62
CA GLN A 63 44.44 -17.23 23.00
C GLN A 63 45.33 -18.47 23.08
N ASN A 64 44.94 -19.54 22.40
CA ASN A 64 45.68 -20.81 22.36
C ASN A 64 47.07 -20.63 21.73
N LYS A 65 47.14 -19.95 20.57
CA LYS A 65 48.39 -19.72 19.83
C LYS A 65 49.41 -18.89 20.61
N ASN A 66 48.96 -17.78 21.20
CA ASN A 66 49.86 -16.84 21.88
C ASN A 66 50.05 -17.15 23.39
N LYS A 67 49.39 -18.20 23.90
CA LYS A 67 49.36 -18.57 25.34
C LYS A 67 48.94 -17.39 26.22
N VAL A 68 47.91 -16.67 25.77
CA VAL A 68 47.30 -15.52 26.46
C VAL A 68 45.86 -15.81 26.86
N THR A 69 45.39 -15.17 27.92
CA THR A 69 43.97 -15.16 28.29
C THR A 69 43.38 -13.81 27.95
N ILE A 70 42.37 -13.77 27.08
CA ILE A 70 41.61 -12.53 26.83
C ILE A 70 40.51 -12.46 27.88
N LEU A 71 40.42 -11.30 28.53
CA LEU A 71 39.37 -10.94 29.47
C LEU A 71 38.64 -9.69 28.98
N ILE A 72 37.36 -9.59 29.31
CA ILE A 72 36.51 -8.44 28.98
C ILE A 72 35.91 -7.97 30.29
N ASP A 73 36.28 -6.77 30.72
CA ASP A 73 35.91 -6.22 32.02
C ASP A 73 36.20 -7.22 33.18
N GLY A 74 37.36 -7.89 33.12
CA GLY A 74 37.76 -8.94 34.06
C GLY A 74 37.07 -10.31 33.89
N THR A 75 36.08 -10.46 32.98
CA THR A 75 35.33 -11.72 32.75
C THR A 75 35.87 -12.51 31.54
N GLN A 76 35.58 -13.81 31.45
CA GLN A 76 36.03 -14.66 30.33
C GLN A 76 35.22 -14.43 29.03
N LEU A 77 35.89 -14.66 27.89
CA LEU A 77 35.40 -14.49 26.53
C LEU A 77 34.01 -15.09 26.22
N ALA A 78 33.63 -16.18 26.90
CA ALA A 78 32.33 -16.84 26.71
C ALA A 78 31.13 -15.89 26.88
N ASN A 79 31.27 -14.87 27.74
CA ASN A 79 30.21 -13.93 28.10
C ASN A 79 30.11 -12.70 27.17
N ILE A 80 30.75 -12.72 26.00
CA ILE A 80 30.53 -11.69 24.96
C ILE A 80 29.06 -11.72 24.52
N SER A 81 28.31 -10.69 24.94
CA SER A 81 27.01 -10.29 24.40
C SER A 81 27.14 -8.90 23.76
N PRO A 82 27.68 -8.81 22.53
CA PRO A 82 27.68 -7.58 21.76
C PRO A 82 26.28 -7.48 21.16
N GLY A 83 25.42 -6.65 21.76
CA GLY A 83 24.07 -6.47 21.22
C GLY A 83 24.13 -6.17 19.72
N LYS A 84 23.24 -6.75 18.91
CA LYS A 84 23.25 -6.63 17.43
C LYS A 84 23.40 -5.18 16.97
N THR A 85 22.88 -4.25 17.78
CA THR A 85 23.07 -2.79 17.74
C THR A 85 24.53 -2.33 17.58
N PHE A 86 25.55 -2.96 18.18
CA PHE A 86 26.95 -2.53 18.02
C PHE A 86 27.48 -2.80 16.62
N LEU A 87 27.42 -4.04 16.12
CA LEU A 87 27.92 -4.35 14.77
C LEU A 87 27.09 -3.61 13.72
N LYS A 88 25.77 -3.53 13.93
CA LYS A 88 24.91 -2.61 13.19
C LYS A 88 25.46 -1.18 13.24
N HIS A 89 25.73 -0.59 14.41
CA HIS A 89 26.28 0.77 14.50
C HIS A 89 27.69 0.91 13.95
N LEU A 90 28.51 -0.14 13.93
CA LEU A 90 29.85 -0.13 13.34
C LEU A 90 29.77 -0.01 11.82
N PHE A 91 28.87 -0.76 11.19
CA PHE A 91 28.72 -0.82 9.74
C PHE A 91 27.70 0.19 9.17
N TYR A 92 26.70 0.59 9.95
CA TYR A 92 25.72 1.64 9.62
C TYR A 92 26.01 3.03 10.22
N THR A 93 27.13 3.28 10.92
CA THR A 93 27.43 4.65 11.39
C THR A 93 27.45 5.60 10.20
N LYS A 94 26.56 6.62 10.23
CA LYS A 94 26.37 7.59 9.15
C LYS A 94 27.73 8.08 8.64
N LYS A 95 27.90 8.15 7.32
CA LYS A 95 29.15 8.54 6.66
C LYS A 95 29.60 9.97 6.97
N ASP A 96 28.84 10.72 7.76
CA ASP A 96 28.90 12.18 7.84
C ASP A 96 29.26 12.68 9.25
N VAL A 97 29.46 11.77 10.21
CA VAL A 97 29.91 12.12 11.56
C VAL A 97 31.43 12.06 11.61
N GLU A 98 32.11 13.20 11.69
CA GLU A 98 33.60 13.27 11.75
C GLU A 98 34.20 12.40 12.85
N VAL A 99 33.48 12.24 13.97
CA VAL A 99 33.96 11.52 15.16
C VAL A 99 32.83 10.65 15.73
N ALA A 100 32.83 9.37 15.38
CA ALA A 100 31.84 8.42 15.86
C ALA A 100 32.09 8.01 17.32
N GLN A 101 31.04 7.98 18.13
CA GLN A 101 31.09 7.47 19.51
C GLN A 101 30.82 5.96 19.52
N PHE A 102 31.72 5.20 20.13
CA PHE A 102 31.48 3.78 20.41
C PHE A 102 31.80 3.44 21.87
N GLN A 103 31.13 2.40 22.36
CA GLN A 103 31.30 1.87 23.71
C GLN A 103 32.60 1.03 23.75
N ARG A 104 33.49 1.30 24.73
CA ARG A 104 34.94 0.96 24.70
C ARG A 104 35.25 -0.52 24.43
N ILE A 105 34.45 -1.43 24.99
CA ILE A 105 34.59 -2.88 24.82
C ILE A 105 34.66 -3.25 23.32
N ASN A 106 33.75 -2.70 22.53
CA ASN A 106 33.52 -3.18 21.18
C ASN A 106 34.58 -2.71 20.17
N VAL A 107 35.17 -1.53 20.35
CA VAL A 107 36.22 -1.01 19.45
C VAL A 107 37.51 -1.80 19.62
N ASN A 108 37.94 -2.09 20.85
CA ASN A 108 39.17 -2.84 21.07
C ASN A 108 39.04 -4.31 20.63
N LEU A 109 37.86 -4.93 20.73
CA LEU A 109 37.57 -6.21 20.09
C LEU A 109 37.73 -6.11 18.56
N CYS A 110 37.14 -5.10 17.92
CA CYS A 110 37.27 -4.90 16.48
C CYS A 110 38.73 -4.71 16.02
N TYR A 111 39.54 -3.96 16.77
CA TYR A 111 40.97 -3.79 16.49
C TYR A 111 41.75 -5.10 16.66
N LEU A 112 41.50 -5.83 17.75
CA LEU A 112 42.18 -7.10 18.03
C LEU A 112 41.83 -8.16 16.98
N TYR A 113 40.58 -8.17 16.49
CA TYR A 113 40.16 -9.05 15.40
C TYR A 113 40.79 -8.66 14.06
N ALA A 114 40.73 -7.38 13.68
CA ALA A 114 41.20 -6.91 12.38
C ALA A 114 42.74 -6.92 12.22
N TYR A 115 43.49 -6.77 13.31
CA TYR A 115 44.93 -6.53 13.27
C TYR A 115 45.77 -7.39 14.24
N GLY A 116 45.15 -8.21 15.09
CA GLY A 116 45.86 -8.97 16.13
C GLY A 116 46.49 -8.11 17.23
N LYS A 117 46.13 -6.83 17.32
CA LYS A 117 46.63 -5.83 18.29
C LYS A 117 45.50 -4.93 18.78
N THR A 118 45.62 -4.40 19.99
CA THR A 118 44.72 -3.35 20.49
C THR A 118 44.97 -2.02 19.79
N ARG A 119 43.99 -1.10 19.91
CA ARG A 119 44.06 0.23 19.30
C ARG A 119 45.26 1.06 19.77
N GLU A 120 45.63 0.96 21.04
CA GLU A 120 46.75 1.73 21.60
C GLU A 120 48.12 1.18 21.15
N GLU A 121 48.26 -0.15 21.05
CA GLU A 121 49.48 -0.77 20.48
C GLU A 121 49.72 -0.39 19.02
N LEU A 122 48.66 -0.16 18.24
CA LEU A 122 48.73 0.33 16.87
C LEU A 122 49.09 1.83 16.77
N ARG A 123 48.67 2.64 17.75
CA ARG A 123 48.96 4.09 17.80
C ARG A 123 50.42 4.42 18.10
N LEU A 124 51.12 3.49 18.75
CA LEU A 124 52.55 3.59 19.05
C LEU A 124 53.46 3.26 17.84
N MET A 125 52.89 3.06 16.64
CA MET A 125 53.64 2.77 15.40
C MET A 125 53.67 4.02 14.47
N PRO A 126 54.80 4.30 13.78
CA PRO A 126 54.95 5.50 12.94
C PRO A 126 54.13 5.47 11.63
N LYS A 127 53.76 6.64 11.08
CA LYS A 127 52.89 6.81 9.90
C LYS A 127 53.62 7.38 8.66
N PRO A 128 53.21 7.03 7.41
CA PRO A 128 53.65 7.68 6.17
C PRO A 128 52.80 8.92 5.78
N GLY A 129 53.33 9.79 4.90
CA GLY A 129 52.76 11.12 4.57
C GLY A 129 51.96 11.21 3.26
N ASN A 130 51.22 12.33 3.07
CA ASN A 130 50.28 12.61 1.96
C ASN A 130 50.45 14.02 1.35
N GLU A 131 50.11 14.17 0.07
CA GLU A 131 50.04 15.43 -0.70
C GLU A 131 48.59 15.95 -0.89
N LYS A 132 48.42 17.14 -1.50
CA LYS A 132 47.13 17.83 -1.75
C LYS A 132 46.97 18.24 -3.22
N SER A 133 45.72 18.45 -3.67
CA SER A 133 45.36 19.01 -4.98
C SER A 133 44.38 20.19 -4.88
N ASP A 134 44.47 21.12 -5.84
CA ASP A 134 43.67 22.35 -5.92
C ASP A 134 42.56 22.26 -6.99
N GLY A 135 41.49 23.05 -6.84
CA GLY A 135 40.43 23.20 -7.84
C GLY A 135 39.83 24.62 -7.86
N LYS A 136 39.64 25.19 -9.05
CA LYS A 136 39.03 26.51 -9.27
C LYS A 136 37.56 26.39 -9.68
N GLY A 137 36.70 27.24 -9.15
CA GLY A 137 35.27 27.33 -9.50
C GLY A 137 34.95 28.53 -10.40
N ALA A 138 33.84 28.46 -11.13
CA ALA A 138 33.31 29.55 -11.96
C ALA A 138 32.41 30.49 -11.15
N GLU A 139 32.48 31.80 -11.45
CA GLU A 139 31.64 32.83 -10.81
C GLU A 139 30.39 33.15 -11.64
N TYR A 140 29.27 33.44 -10.98
CA TYR A 140 28.01 33.88 -11.59
C TYR A 140 27.81 35.38 -11.39
N SER A 141 27.18 36.03 -12.37
CA SER A 141 26.69 37.42 -12.28
C SER A 141 25.79 37.63 -11.05
N THR A 142 25.78 38.85 -10.51
CA THR A 142 25.02 39.17 -9.29
C THR A 142 23.51 39.21 -9.47
N ASP A 143 23.03 39.50 -10.68
CA ASP A 143 21.61 39.78 -10.93
C ASP A 143 20.78 38.53 -11.28
N ASP A 144 21.43 37.43 -11.70
CA ASP A 144 20.78 36.14 -12.05
C ASP A 144 20.69 35.15 -10.89
N LYS A 145 20.97 35.57 -9.65
CA LYS A 145 20.97 34.65 -8.50
C LYS A 145 19.54 34.16 -8.19
N PRO A 146 19.36 32.86 -7.90
CA PRO A 146 18.05 32.33 -7.52
C PRO A 146 17.63 32.85 -6.14
N SER A 147 16.34 33.09 -5.97
CA SER A 147 15.74 33.43 -4.68
C SER A 147 14.68 32.42 -4.27
N PHE A 148 14.51 32.22 -2.96
CA PHE A 148 13.72 31.12 -2.42
C PHE A 148 12.59 31.60 -1.52
N ILE A 149 11.44 30.95 -1.61
CA ILE A 149 10.37 31.07 -0.61
C ILE A 149 10.32 29.76 0.18
N LEU A 150 10.50 29.86 1.49
CA LEU A 150 10.49 28.72 2.41
C LEU A 150 9.08 28.58 2.99
N SER A 151 8.38 27.53 2.57
CA SER A 151 6.98 27.22 2.92
C SER A 151 6.93 26.08 3.95
N PHE A 152 6.33 26.34 5.12
CA PHE A 152 6.31 25.42 6.26
C PHE A 152 5.11 25.67 7.18
N THR A 153 4.86 24.80 8.17
CA THR A 153 3.89 25.05 9.24
C THR A 153 4.56 25.64 10.47
N TYR A 154 3.81 26.36 11.32
CA TYR A 154 4.32 27.03 12.52
C TYR A 154 5.11 26.09 13.46
N ASN A 155 4.71 24.82 13.57
CA ASN A 155 5.40 23.82 14.38
C ASN A 155 6.79 23.42 13.83
N ASN A 156 7.13 23.82 12.61
CA ASN A 156 8.44 23.63 11.99
C ASN A 156 9.27 24.93 11.91
N LEU A 157 8.90 25.98 12.63
CA LEU A 157 9.60 27.29 12.60
C LEU A 157 11.10 27.18 12.96
N ASN A 158 11.48 26.24 13.85
CA ASN A 158 12.88 26.04 14.22
C ASN A 158 13.69 25.40 13.08
N GLU A 159 13.10 24.46 12.36
CA GLU A 159 13.67 23.77 11.21
C GLU A 159 13.76 24.72 10.01
N ALA A 160 12.73 25.53 9.79
CA ALA A 160 12.72 26.60 8.80
C ALA A 160 13.83 27.63 9.05
N ARG A 161 13.97 28.13 10.29
CA ARG A 161 15.06 29.07 10.64
C ARG A 161 16.45 28.50 10.39
N LYS A 162 16.67 27.18 10.55
CA LYS A 162 17.95 26.54 10.22
C LYS A 162 18.22 26.59 8.72
N VAL A 163 17.23 26.25 7.89
CA VAL A 163 17.33 26.31 6.41
C VAL A 163 17.50 27.77 5.93
N GLU A 164 16.68 28.69 6.43
CA GLU A 164 16.74 30.12 6.12
C GLU A 164 18.13 30.71 6.44
N ASN A 165 18.63 30.49 7.66
CA ASN A 165 19.94 30.99 8.07
C ASN A 165 21.06 30.40 7.21
N TYR A 166 21.02 29.11 6.88
CA TYR A 166 22.04 28.48 6.04
C TYR A 166 22.06 29.07 4.63
N LEU A 167 20.90 29.21 3.99
CA LEU A 167 20.78 29.83 2.67
C LEU A 167 21.23 31.30 2.66
N LYS A 168 20.87 32.08 3.70
CA LYS A 168 21.27 33.50 3.81
C LYS A 168 22.75 33.69 4.16
N GLN A 169 23.29 32.90 5.10
CA GLN A 169 24.64 33.11 5.65
C GLN A 169 25.71 32.37 4.85
N ASN A 170 25.49 31.09 4.53
CA ASN A 170 26.47 30.25 3.82
C ASN A 170 26.44 30.50 2.31
N LEU A 171 25.25 30.60 1.71
CA LEU A 171 25.09 30.72 0.26
C LEU A 171 24.82 32.16 -0.23
N LYS A 172 24.56 33.10 0.69
CA LYS A 172 24.27 34.53 0.39
C LYS A 172 23.05 34.72 -0.54
N LEU A 173 22.00 33.92 -0.32
CA LEU A 173 20.78 33.92 -1.12
C LEU A 173 19.65 34.70 -0.43
N LYS A 174 18.76 35.28 -1.25
CA LYS A 174 17.52 35.89 -0.75
C LYS A 174 16.52 34.77 -0.41
N VAL A 175 16.03 34.77 0.83
CA VAL A 175 14.99 33.85 1.30
C VAL A 175 13.87 34.62 2.01
N GLU A 176 12.63 34.31 1.63
CA GLU A 176 11.39 34.77 2.26
C GLU A 176 10.66 33.57 2.89
N ASN A 177 9.82 33.80 3.90
CA ASN A 177 9.09 32.74 4.61
C ASN A 177 7.59 32.78 4.26
N ASP A 178 6.94 31.61 4.30
CA ASP A 178 5.51 31.38 4.12
C ASP A 178 5.01 30.36 5.16
N ILE A 179 4.15 30.77 6.09
CA ILE A 179 3.67 29.93 7.20
C ILE A 179 2.25 29.42 6.92
N ARG A 180 2.14 28.23 6.32
CA ARG A 180 0.92 27.67 5.71
C ARG A 180 -0.30 27.60 6.64
N ASN A 181 -0.08 27.32 7.92
CA ASN A 181 -1.15 27.18 8.92
C ASN A 181 -1.39 28.46 9.76
N SER A 182 -0.88 29.62 9.33
CA SER A 182 -1.15 30.91 9.97
C SER A 182 -1.79 31.90 8.98
N PRO A 183 -3.03 32.36 9.22
CA PRO A 183 -3.69 33.35 8.34
C PRO A 183 -2.92 34.68 8.21
N MET A 184 -2.11 35.04 9.21
CA MET A 184 -1.36 36.30 9.25
C MET A 184 -0.02 36.23 8.50
N PHE A 185 0.53 35.04 8.30
CA PHE A 185 1.89 34.83 7.76
C PHE A 185 1.93 33.87 6.56
N SER A 186 0.76 33.48 6.04
CA SER A 186 0.61 32.70 4.81
C SER A 186 0.50 33.63 3.60
N LYS A 187 1.12 33.25 2.48
CA LYS A 187 0.99 33.90 1.16
C LYS A 187 -0.25 33.46 0.37
N GLY A 188 -1.27 32.91 1.04
CA GLY A 188 -2.52 32.44 0.41
C GLY A 188 -2.53 30.92 0.19
N SER A 189 -3.22 30.44 -0.83
CA SER A 189 -3.13 29.04 -1.27
C SER A 189 -1.74 28.73 -1.88
N ILE A 190 -1.44 27.46 -2.16
CA ILE A 190 -0.20 27.12 -2.87
C ILE A 190 -0.27 27.60 -4.34
N SER A 191 -1.47 27.66 -4.93
CA SER A 191 -1.68 28.26 -6.25
C SER A 191 -1.27 29.74 -6.26
N ASP A 192 -1.68 30.52 -5.24
CA ASP A 192 -1.32 31.94 -5.13
C ASP A 192 0.19 32.13 -4.95
N LEU A 193 0.79 31.31 -4.08
CA LEU A 193 2.24 31.30 -3.84
C LEU A 193 3.03 31.06 -5.14
N PHE A 194 2.63 30.06 -5.94
CA PHE A 194 3.34 29.71 -7.17
C PHE A 194 3.03 30.66 -8.34
N ALA A 195 1.81 31.20 -8.42
CA ALA A 195 1.43 32.19 -9.44
C ALA A 195 2.20 33.51 -9.29
N GLY A 196 2.66 33.84 -8.08
CA GLY A 196 3.49 35.01 -7.81
C GLY A 196 5.00 34.84 -8.06
N LEU A 197 5.48 33.65 -8.47
CA LEU A 197 6.91 33.38 -8.64
C LEU A 197 7.47 33.99 -9.94
N LYS A 198 8.65 34.59 -9.84
CA LYS A 198 9.50 34.96 -10.98
C LYS A 198 10.28 33.77 -11.56
N ASP A 199 10.89 33.96 -12.72
CA ASP A 199 11.69 32.92 -13.39
C ASP A 199 12.86 32.39 -12.55
N ASN A 200 13.51 33.25 -11.77
CA ASN A 200 14.58 32.88 -10.82
C ASN A 200 14.10 32.56 -9.39
N GLU A 201 12.79 32.57 -9.13
CA GLU A 201 12.23 32.23 -7.82
C GLU A 201 11.81 30.76 -7.74
N TYR A 202 12.09 30.13 -6.58
CA TYR A 202 11.83 28.72 -6.28
C TYR A 202 11.18 28.58 -4.91
N VAL A 203 10.45 27.48 -4.67
CA VAL A 203 9.79 27.21 -3.38
C VAL A 203 10.45 26.02 -2.70
N ILE A 204 10.91 26.20 -1.47
CA ILE A 204 11.35 25.11 -0.59
C ILE A 204 10.19 24.76 0.32
N ILE A 205 9.66 23.54 0.24
CA ILE A 205 8.56 23.08 1.08
C ILE A 205 9.12 22.14 2.16
N LEU A 206 8.88 22.46 3.44
CA LEU A 206 9.20 21.57 4.54
C LEU A 206 8.06 20.55 4.72
N ILE A 207 8.29 19.31 4.28
CA ILE A 207 7.34 18.22 4.44
C ILE A 207 7.59 17.56 5.80
N SER A 208 6.60 17.68 6.69
CA SER A 208 6.64 17.15 8.06
C SER A 208 5.34 16.43 8.38
N ARG A 209 5.28 15.75 9.54
CA ARG A 209 4.05 15.12 10.00
C ARG A 209 2.97 16.18 10.25
N ASP A 210 3.34 17.31 10.83
CA ASP A 210 2.42 18.44 11.07
C ASP A 210 1.86 19.01 9.75
N TYR A 211 2.70 19.13 8.72
CA TYR A 211 2.28 19.54 7.37
C TYR A 211 1.28 18.53 6.77
N LEU A 212 1.61 17.24 6.81
CA LEU A 212 0.80 16.16 6.25
C LEU A 212 -0.47 15.83 7.06
N GLN A 213 -0.59 16.34 8.28
CA GLN A 213 -1.78 16.25 9.14
C GLN A 213 -2.57 17.58 9.20
N ASN A 214 -2.09 18.64 8.54
CA ASN A 214 -2.81 19.92 8.46
C ASN A 214 -3.66 20.00 7.19
N GLU A 215 -4.98 19.94 7.37
CA GLU A 215 -6.02 19.94 6.33
C GLU A 215 -5.77 20.98 5.21
N ASN A 216 -5.60 22.26 5.57
CA ASN A 216 -5.34 23.33 4.61
C ASN A 216 -3.98 23.21 3.92
N SER A 217 -2.95 22.74 4.60
CA SER A 217 -1.61 22.63 4.02
C SER A 217 -1.54 21.49 3.00
N VAL A 218 -2.10 20.33 3.35
CA VAL A 218 -2.06 19.13 2.51
C VAL A 218 -3.02 19.24 1.32
N GLU A 219 -4.22 19.79 1.49
CA GLU A 219 -5.19 19.96 0.39
C GLU A 219 -4.65 20.93 -0.67
N HIS A 220 -4.15 22.10 -0.26
CA HIS A 220 -3.55 23.04 -1.20
C HIS A 220 -2.37 22.43 -1.96
N LEU A 221 -1.59 21.55 -1.32
CA LEU A 221 -0.48 20.83 -1.97
C LEU A 221 -0.96 19.76 -2.94
N ILE A 222 -1.95 18.95 -2.57
CA ILE A 222 -2.60 17.97 -3.46
C ILE A 222 -3.16 18.68 -4.70
N ASN A 223 -4.00 19.70 -4.49
CA ASN A 223 -4.68 20.42 -5.58
C ASN A 223 -3.69 21.11 -6.51
N TYR A 224 -2.60 21.69 -5.97
CA TYR A 224 -1.58 22.32 -6.81
C TYR A 224 -0.72 21.29 -7.56
N ALA A 225 -0.15 20.30 -6.87
CA ALA A 225 0.75 19.32 -7.46
C ALA A 225 0.09 18.44 -8.53
N LYS A 226 -1.23 18.17 -8.38
CA LYS A 226 -2.06 17.44 -9.34
C LYS A 226 -2.36 18.24 -10.61
N ASN A 227 -2.76 19.50 -10.47
CA ASN A 227 -3.18 20.34 -11.61
C ASN A 227 -2.01 21.06 -12.30
N ASN A 228 -0.90 21.29 -11.60
CA ASN A 228 0.27 22.05 -12.08
C ASN A 228 1.55 21.22 -11.97
N ALA A 229 1.48 19.91 -12.26
CA ALA A 229 2.56 18.95 -12.02
C ALA A 229 3.92 19.38 -12.62
N ASN A 230 3.94 19.97 -13.82
CA ASN A 230 5.16 20.46 -14.45
C ASN A 230 5.77 21.64 -13.68
N THR A 231 4.99 22.69 -13.41
CA THR A 231 5.45 23.88 -12.66
C THR A 231 5.90 23.50 -11.25
N TYR A 232 5.17 22.61 -10.58
CA TYR A 232 5.56 22.06 -9.29
C TYR A 232 6.88 21.29 -9.38
N GLN A 233 7.03 20.41 -10.38
CA GLN A 233 8.28 19.67 -10.63
C GLN A 233 9.46 20.54 -11.06
N GLU A 234 9.25 21.74 -11.63
CA GLU A 234 10.31 22.66 -12.02
C GLU A 234 10.71 23.64 -10.91
N LYS A 235 9.77 24.04 -10.06
CA LYS A 235 9.92 25.14 -9.09
C LYS A 235 10.00 24.71 -7.62
N ALA A 236 9.60 23.49 -7.27
CA ALA A 236 9.58 23.01 -5.89
C ALA A 236 10.81 22.16 -5.51
N ILE A 237 11.36 22.43 -4.32
CA ILE A 237 12.34 21.61 -3.60
C ILE A 237 11.68 21.13 -2.31
N ASN A 238 11.54 19.82 -2.13
CA ASN A 238 10.91 19.26 -0.94
C ASN A 238 11.99 18.86 0.07
N ILE A 239 12.03 19.53 1.23
CA ILE A 239 12.88 19.10 2.35
C ILE A 239 12.01 18.28 3.29
N LEU A 240 12.21 16.97 3.29
CA LEU A 240 11.56 16.06 4.23
C LEU A 240 12.16 16.26 5.62
N LEU A 241 11.35 16.38 6.67
CA LEU A 241 11.79 16.47 8.06
C LEU A 241 11.91 15.08 8.73
N PRO A 242 12.68 14.93 9.83
CA PRO A 242 12.96 13.61 10.42
C PRO A 242 11.73 12.79 10.80
N ASP A 243 10.64 13.46 11.17
CA ASP A 243 9.35 12.86 11.55
C ASP A 243 8.59 12.19 10.40
N VAL A 244 8.98 12.41 9.14
CA VAL A 244 8.39 11.77 7.95
C VAL A 244 9.31 10.80 7.22
N TYR A 245 10.59 10.71 7.57
CA TYR A 245 11.53 9.74 6.96
C TYR A 245 12.21 8.80 7.97
N ASP A 246 11.97 8.99 9.27
CA ASP A 246 12.48 8.17 10.37
C ASP A 246 11.33 7.81 11.32
N GLY A 247 11.52 6.76 12.13
CA GLY A 247 10.51 6.28 13.07
C GLY A 247 9.20 5.78 12.44
N GLU A 248 8.12 5.83 13.21
CA GLU A 248 6.81 5.20 12.89
C GLU A 248 6.03 5.93 11.79
N TYR A 249 6.30 7.21 11.55
CA TYR A 249 5.62 8.06 10.55
C TYR A 249 6.38 8.15 9.23
N ASN A 250 7.33 7.23 9.00
CA ASN A 250 8.13 7.16 7.78
C ASN A 250 7.26 6.92 6.52
N ILE A 251 7.08 7.94 5.68
CA ILE A 251 6.24 7.93 4.46
C ILE A 251 6.75 6.97 3.37
N PHE A 252 8.03 6.55 3.45
CA PHE A 252 8.59 5.52 2.58
C PHE A 252 8.21 4.10 3.01
N SER A 253 7.70 3.92 4.23
CA SER A 253 7.29 2.63 4.77
C SER A 253 5.78 2.41 4.67
N THR A 254 5.35 1.15 4.53
CA THR A 254 3.93 0.78 4.57
C THR A 254 3.29 1.19 5.91
N LEU A 255 4.00 1.05 7.03
CA LEU A 255 3.51 1.41 8.36
C LEU A 255 3.25 2.92 8.50
N GLY A 256 4.17 3.78 8.04
CA GLY A 256 3.97 5.23 8.08
C GLY A 256 2.84 5.71 7.16
N LYS A 257 2.66 5.06 6.00
CA LYS A 257 1.49 5.30 5.13
C LYS A 257 0.19 4.88 5.82
N ILE A 258 0.16 3.72 6.47
CA ILE A 258 -1.00 3.28 7.27
C ILE A 258 -1.27 4.28 8.41
N ALA A 259 -0.27 4.72 9.16
CA ALA A 259 -0.44 5.70 10.24
C ALA A 259 -1.05 7.02 9.75
N LEU A 260 -0.68 7.47 8.55
CA LEU A 260 -1.26 8.66 7.92
C LEU A 260 -2.70 8.42 7.42
N SER A 261 -3.01 7.27 6.83
CA SER A 261 -4.40 6.90 6.47
C SER A 261 -5.30 6.80 7.70
N VAL A 262 -4.80 6.18 8.77
CA VAL A 262 -5.49 6.05 10.07
C VAL A 262 -5.76 7.42 10.68
N HIS A 263 -4.82 8.37 10.60
CA HIS A 263 -5.06 9.75 11.06
C HIS A 263 -6.27 10.38 10.35
N TRP A 264 -6.33 10.31 9.01
CA TRP A 264 -7.44 10.87 8.25
C TRP A 264 -8.76 10.10 8.45
N LYS A 265 -8.70 8.78 8.57
CA LYS A 265 -9.86 7.93 8.92
C LYS A 265 -10.46 8.32 10.28
N LEU A 266 -9.63 8.40 11.33
CA LEU A 266 -10.07 8.82 12.67
C LEU A 266 -10.61 10.26 12.68
N HIS A 267 -10.10 11.13 11.80
CA HIS A 267 -10.62 12.50 11.67
C HIS A 267 -12.02 12.52 11.04
N ILE A 268 -12.25 11.72 9.99
CA ILE A 268 -13.58 11.50 9.39
C ILE A 268 -14.55 10.91 10.43
N GLU A 269 -14.18 9.81 11.09
CA GLU A 269 -15.04 9.13 12.09
C GLU A 269 -15.43 10.05 13.26
N LYS A 270 -14.52 10.94 13.68
CA LYS A 270 -14.81 11.95 14.71
C LYS A 270 -15.85 12.97 14.22
N LEU A 271 -15.78 13.39 12.96
CA LEU A 271 -16.74 14.32 12.36
C LEU A 271 -18.08 13.64 12.08
N GLU A 272 -18.09 12.42 11.54
CA GLU A 272 -19.30 11.61 11.35
C GLU A 272 -20.03 11.36 12.67
N LYS A 273 -19.29 11.07 13.76
CA LYS A 273 -19.88 10.94 15.11
C LYS A 273 -20.46 12.26 15.62
N ALA A 274 -19.76 13.38 15.45
CA ALA A 274 -20.27 14.69 15.86
C ALA A 274 -21.51 15.09 15.05
N PHE A 275 -21.51 14.82 13.74
CA PHE A 275 -22.62 15.01 12.83
C PHE A 275 -23.85 14.20 13.29
N ALA A 276 -23.69 12.90 13.53
CA ALA A 276 -24.77 12.02 13.99
C ALA A 276 -25.36 12.47 15.34
N GLN A 277 -24.52 12.90 16.28
CA GLN A 277 -24.96 13.44 17.57
C GLN A 277 -25.76 14.75 17.43
N ILE A 278 -25.38 15.63 16.50
CA ILE A 278 -26.14 16.86 16.24
C ILE A 278 -27.49 16.52 15.59
N VAL A 279 -27.53 15.60 14.61
CA VAL A 279 -28.78 15.14 13.97
C VAL A 279 -29.75 14.52 14.99
N GLU A 280 -29.26 13.70 15.91
CA GLU A 280 -30.05 13.12 17.01
C GLU A 280 -30.68 14.20 17.90
N ILE A 281 -29.97 15.30 18.16
CA ILE A 281 -30.45 16.43 18.97
C ILE A 281 -31.42 17.33 18.18
N THR A 282 -31.19 17.58 16.89
CA THR A 282 -31.98 18.57 16.11
C THR A 282 -33.20 17.97 15.42
N GLY A 283 -33.22 16.66 15.18
CA GLY A 283 -34.21 15.96 14.37
C GLY A 283 -33.99 16.13 12.87
N ASN A 284 -34.32 15.09 12.09
CA ASN A 284 -34.03 15.02 10.65
C ASN A 284 -34.63 16.19 9.84
N GLU A 285 -35.85 16.62 10.15
CA GLU A 285 -36.56 17.69 9.40
C GLU A 285 -35.88 19.07 9.45
N LYS A 286 -34.89 19.26 10.34
CA LYS A 286 -34.13 20.51 10.47
C LYS A 286 -32.67 20.37 10.05
N ALA A 287 -32.25 19.20 9.56
CA ALA A 287 -30.86 18.94 9.21
C ALA A 287 -30.40 19.79 8.00
N GLU A 288 -31.24 19.88 6.95
CA GLU A 288 -30.92 20.60 5.71
C GLU A 288 -30.70 22.12 5.90
N ALA A 289 -31.34 22.72 6.90
CA ALA A 289 -31.26 24.16 7.18
C ALA A 289 -30.21 24.51 8.26
N ASN A 290 -29.46 23.54 8.78
CA ASN A 290 -28.51 23.75 9.85
C ASN A 290 -27.10 24.00 9.29
N GLU A 291 -26.67 25.26 9.31
CA GLU A 291 -25.33 25.70 8.87
C GLU A 291 -24.18 24.88 9.50
N THR A 292 -24.35 24.41 10.75
CA THR A 292 -23.32 23.60 11.43
C THR A 292 -23.21 22.20 10.83
N LEU A 293 -24.33 21.58 10.44
CA LEU A 293 -24.33 20.28 9.76
C LEU A 293 -23.78 20.41 8.34
N LEU A 294 -24.09 21.49 7.63
CA LEU A 294 -23.55 21.79 6.30
C LEU A 294 -22.02 22.01 6.34
N ASP A 295 -21.50 22.75 7.31
CA ASP A 295 -20.05 22.93 7.51
C ASP A 295 -19.33 21.60 7.81
N ILE A 296 -19.86 20.82 8.76
CA ILE A 296 -19.30 19.50 9.10
C ILE A 296 -19.34 18.55 7.89
N SER A 297 -20.43 18.55 7.11
CA SER A 297 -20.56 17.78 5.87
C SER A 297 -19.52 18.17 4.82
N GLY A 298 -19.41 19.45 4.50
CA GLY A 298 -18.42 19.97 3.55
C GLY A 298 -16.99 19.62 3.98
N LYS A 299 -16.72 19.68 5.30
CA LYS A 299 -15.46 19.28 5.89
C LYS A 299 -15.19 17.76 5.78
N ILE A 300 -16.19 16.91 5.97
CA ILE A 300 -16.06 15.45 5.79
C ILE A 300 -15.66 15.12 4.34
N GLU A 301 -16.35 15.69 3.34
CA GLU A 301 -16.05 15.43 1.91
C GLU A 301 -14.67 15.98 1.50
N ARG A 302 -14.27 17.13 2.06
CA ARG A 302 -12.91 17.68 1.92
C ARG A 302 -11.85 16.71 2.46
N ILE A 303 -12.05 16.15 3.64
CA ILE A 303 -11.11 15.21 4.25
C ILE A 303 -11.09 13.85 3.52
N LYS A 304 -12.23 13.36 3.04
CA LYS A 304 -12.30 12.17 2.16
C LYS A 304 -11.43 12.39 0.90
N THR A 305 -11.52 13.57 0.29
CA THR A 305 -10.70 13.96 -0.87
C THR A 305 -9.20 13.97 -0.54
N ILE A 306 -8.82 14.53 0.62
CA ILE A 306 -7.43 14.47 1.12
C ILE A 306 -6.97 13.02 1.30
N LYS A 307 -7.73 12.18 2.03
CA LYS A 307 -7.38 10.77 2.30
C LYS A 307 -7.17 9.98 1.01
N ARG A 308 -7.98 10.24 -0.04
CA ARG A 308 -7.88 9.59 -1.34
C ARG A 308 -6.60 10.01 -2.08
N ASP A 309 -6.36 11.31 -2.22
CA ASP A 309 -5.33 11.85 -3.13
C ASP A 309 -3.94 12.04 -2.47
N ILE A 310 -3.81 11.91 -1.15
CA ILE A 310 -2.55 12.14 -0.42
C ILE A 310 -1.43 11.17 -0.81
N PHE A 311 -1.74 9.92 -1.15
CA PHE A 311 -0.71 8.93 -1.48
C PHE A 311 -0.10 9.12 -2.87
N ASP A 312 -0.89 9.59 -3.84
CA ASP A 312 -0.40 9.97 -5.17
C ASP A 312 0.54 11.18 -5.07
N MET A 313 0.13 12.19 -4.29
CA MET A 313 0.95 13.38 -4.01
C MET A 313 2.25 13.02 -3.26
N LEU A 314 2.18 12.12 -2.26
CA LEU A 314 3.39 11.61 -1.60
C LEU A 314 4.29 10.83 -2.57
N GLN A 315 3.73 10.00 -3.44
CA GLN A 315 4.49 9.28 -4.46
C GLN A 315 5.15 10.24 -5.46
N GLN A 316 4.49 11.32 -5.85
CA GLN A 316 5.08 12.39 -6.67
C GLN A 316 6.27 13.02 -5.94
N ILE A 317 6.09 13.43 -4.68
CA ILE A 317 7.17 14.00 -3.85
C ILE A 317 8.35 13.04 -3.71
N THR A 318 8.13 11.77 -3.36
CA THR A 318 9.24 10.82 -3.15
C THR A 318 10.01 10.47 -4.42
N ASN A 319 9.42 10.65 -5.60
CA ASN A 319 10.08 10.43 -6.89
C ASN A 319 10.76 11.69 -7.48
N MET A 320 10.52 12.88 -6.93
CA MET A 320 11.16 14.12 -7.41
C MET A 320 12.66 14.17 -7.06
N LYS A 321 13.49 14.49 -8.05
CA LYS A 321 14.95 14.69 -7.86
C LYS A 321 15.28 15.82 -6.88
N SER A 322 14.39 16.82 -6.77
CA SER A 322 14.48 17.94 -5.84
C SER A 322 13.97 17.63 -4.43
N THR A 323 13.67 16.36 -4.11
CA THR A 323 13.32 15.92 -2.76
C THR A 323 14.57 15.45 -2.01
N ILE A 324 14.82 16.07 -0.85
CA ILE A 324 16.01 15.87 -0.03
C ILE A 324 15.63 15.74 1.46
N ARG A 325 16.39 14.97 2.23
CA ARG A 325 16.21 14.90 3.68
C ARG A 325 16.83 16.10 4.37
N PHE A 326 16.19 16.59 5.43
CA PHE A 326 16.68 17.69 6.26
C PHE A 326 18.12 17.51 6.73
N ASP A 327 18.51 16.31 7.18
CA ASP A 327 19.89 16.05 7.61
C ASP A 327 20.91 16.06 6.45
N ILE A 328 20.49 15.63 5.26
CA ILE A 328 21.33 15.59 4.06
C ILE A 328 21.49 16.99 3.43
N PHE A 329 20.49 17.87 3.55
CA PHE A 329 20.52 19.23 3.01
C PHE A 329 21.75 20.01 3.46
N PHE A 330 22.01 20.08 4.77
CA PHE A 330 23.18 20.80 5.30
C PHE A 330 24.54 20.14 5.01
N GLN A 331 24.54 18.85 4.62
CA GLN A 331 25.75 18.09 4.30
C GLN A 331 26.14 18.19 2.83
N LYS A 332 25.15 18.19 1.92
CA LYS A 332 25.39 18.17 0.47
C LYS A 332 25.40 19.55 -0.17
N ILE A 333 24.72 20.54 0.40
CA ILE A 333 24.55 21.86 -0.22
C ILE A 333 25.63 22.85 0.25
N ALA A 334 26.91 22.53 0.00
CA ALA A 334 28.03 23.37 0.44
C ALA A 334 28.15 24.68 -0.36
N SER A 335 27.62 24.71 -1.58
CA SER A 335 27.71 25.83 -2.52
C SER A 335 26.39 26.07 -3.28
N LEU A 336 26.31 27.20 -3.98
CA LEU A 336 25.20 27.48 -4.89
C LEU A 336 25.12 26.45 -6.02
N ASN A 337 26.24 25.95 -6.53
CA ASN A 337 26.26 24.91 -7.56
C ASN A 337 25.63 23.61 -7.07
N ASP A 338 25.87 23.24 -5.82
CA ASP A 338 25.24 22.05 -5.22
C ASP A 338 23.71 22.25 -5.14
N LEU A 339 23.25 23.42 -4.71
CA LEU A 339 21.81 23.74 -4.68
C LEU A 339 21.21 23.71 -6.09
N VAL A 340 21.90 24.24 -7.09
CA VAL A 340 21.49 24.22 -8.51
C VAL A 340 21.43 22.79 -9.07
N HIS A 341 22.21 21.83 -8.56
CA HIS A 341 22.07 20.41 -8.94
C HIS A 341 20.79 19.76 -8.37
N PHE A 342 20.20 20.32 -7.30
CA PHE A 342 18.87 19.95 -6.81
C PHE A 342 17.75 20.79 -7.43
N ILE A 343 18.07 21.89 -8.13
CA ILE A 343 17.10 22.58 -8.98
C ILE A 343 16.77 21.66 -10.17
N PRO A 344 15.49 21.34 -10.40
CA PRO A 344 15.07 20.47 -11.49
C PRO A 344 15.52 20.98 -12.87
N GLN A 345 16.42 20.24 -13.53
CA GLN A 345 16.76 20.52 -14.92
C GLN A 345 15.58 20.16 -15.83
N LYS A 346 15.32 20.99 -16.85
CA LYS A 346 14.30 20.75 -17.89
C LYS A 346 14.51 19.39 -18.58
N PHE A 347 13.78 18.38 -18.12
CA PHE A 347 13.93 17.01 -18.56
C PHE A 347 13.17 16.81 -19.87
N LYS A 348 13.85 16.31 -20.92
CA LYS A 348 13.16 15.74 -22.10
C LYS A 348 12.94 14.25 -21.83
N PRO A 349 11.70 13.79 -21.60
CA PRO A 349 11.46 12.37 -21.34
C PRO A 349 11.80 11.50 -22.55
N GLU A 350 12.58 10.44 -22.32
CA GLU A 350 12.70 9.30 -23.24
C GLU A 350 11.45 8.42 -23.03
N TYR A 351 10.72 8.11 -24.10
CA TYR A 351 9.31 7.70 -24.03
C TYR A 351 9.11 6.26 -24.53
N ASN A 352 8.58 5.38 -23.67
CA ASN A 352 8.27 4.00 -24.06
C ASN A 352 6.92 3.93 -24.80
N ARG A 353 6.97 3.80 -26.13
CA ARG A 353 5.79 3.71 -27.01
C ARG A 353 4.92 2.48 -26.74
N GLU A 354 5.49 1.36 -26.29
CA GLU A 354 4.72 0.14 -26.01
C GLU A 354 3.81 0.35 -24.81
N PHE A 355 4.35 0.92 -23.73
CA PHE A 355 3.59 1.20 -22.51
C PHE A 355 2.48 2.21 -22.77
N GLU A 356 2.73 3.23 -23.62
CA GLU A 356 1.68 4.20 -23.94
C GLU A 356 0.57 3.59 -24.82
N ASN A 357 0.89 2.68 -25.74
CA ASN A 357 -0.13 1.98 -26.53
C ASN A 357 -1.07 1.17 -25.64
N ILE A 358 -0.53 0.44 -24.65
CA ILE A 358 -1.33 -0.30 -23.64
C ILE A 358 -2.09 0.68 -22.74
N TYR A 359 -1.46 1.78 -22.31
CA TYR A 359 -2.13 2.80 -21.52
C TYR A 359 -3.34 3.40 -22.26
N HIS A 360 -3.23 3.67 -23.55
CA HIS A 360 -4.32 4.22 -24.36
C HIS A 360 -5.38 3.19 -24.77
N SER A 361 -5.07 1.88 -24.84
CA SER A 361 -6.07 0.84 -25.11
C SER A 361 -7.07 0.68 -23.96
N ILE A 362 -6.60 0.87 -22.71
CA ILE A 362 -7.43 0.81 -21.50
C ILE A 362 -8.23 2.12 -21.37
N GLN A 363 -9.47 2.10 -21.82
CA GLN A 363 -10.43 3.20 -21.61
C GLN A 363 -11.13 3.02 -20.27
N VAL A 364 -11.00 3.99 -19.36
CA VAL A 364 -11.69 4.02 -18.06
C VAL A 364 -12.81 5.06 -18.15
N PRO A 365 -14.10 4.64 -18.14
CA PRO A 365 -15.26 5.53 -18.12
C PRO A 365 -15.45 6.23 -16.76
N SER A 366 -16.65 6.75 -16.49
CA SER A 366 -16.95 7.44 -15.25
C SER A 366 -16.95 6.51 -14.02
N ASN A 367 -16.32 6.95 -12.93
CA ASN A 367 -16.23 6.20 -11.67
C ASN A 367 -17.59 5.91 -11.01
N ASN A 368 -18.60 6.76 -11.23
CA ASN A 368 -19.91 6.64 -10.55
C ASN A 368 -21.13 7.08 -11.38
N ASN A 369 -21.01 7.35 -12.69
CA ASN A 369 -22.17 7.72 -13.51
C ASN A 369 -22.87 6.46 -14.05
N PRO A 370 -24.10 6.12 -13.60
CA PRO A 370 -24.82 4.93 -14.07
C PRO A 370 -25.17 4.97 -15.58
N LYS A 371 -25.10 6.16 -16.22
CA LYS A 371 -25.34 6.33 -17.67
C LYS A 371 -24.09 6.14 -18.53
N ASP A 372 -22.90 6.18 -17.95
CA ASP A 372 -21.63 5.83 -18.61
C ASP A 372 -20.75 5.01 -17.65
N PRO A 373 -21.19 3.78 -17.30
CA PRO A 373 -20.53 2.95 -16.32
C PRO A 373 -19.22 2.38 -16.87
N GLU A 374 -18.33 1.96 -15.97
CA GLU A 374 -17.02 1.45 -16.36
C GLU A 374 -17.00 0.01 -16.89
N PHE A 375 -18.00 -0.80 -16.53
CA PHE A 375 -18.01 -2.24 -16.74
C PHE A 375 -19.32 -2.72 -17.44
N PRO A 376 -19.28 -3.78 -18.27
CA PRO A 376 -18.10 -4.45 -18.85
C PRO A 376 -17.26 -3.50 -19.73
N PRO A 377 -15.93 -3.68 -19.82
CA PRO A 377 -15.04 -2.60 -20.24
C PRO A 377 -14.99 -2.33 -21.76
N LYS A 378 -14.88 -1.05 -22.12
CA LYS A 378 -14.61 -0.56 -23.49
C LYS A 378 -13.14 -0.87 -23.89
N PRO A 379 -12.83 -0.98 -25.20
CA PRO A 379 -13.75 -0.95 -26.35
C PRO A 379 -14.42 -2.30 -26.65
N TYR A 380 -14.00 -3.37 -25.98
CA TYR A 380 -14.33 -4.76 -26.35
C TYR A 380 -15.74 -5.21 -25.94
N TYR A 381 -16.31 -4.58 -24.93
CA TYR A 381 -17.67 -4.79 -24.47
C TYR A 381 -18.45 -3.48 -24.41
N THR A 382 -19.78 -3.58 -24.32
CA THR A 382 -20.66 -2.44 -24.07
C THR A 382 -20.91 -2.31 -22.57
N PRO A 383 -20.42 -1.25 -21.90
CA PRO A 383 -20.73 -1.01 -20.49
C PRO A 383 -22.21 -0.76 -20.30
N LYS A 384 -22.74 -1.19 -19.14
CA LYS A 384 -24.14 -0.97 -18.76
C LYS A 384 -24.31 -1.15 -17.25
N PHE A 385 -25.28 -0.45 -16.67
CA PHE A 385 -25.65 -0.58 -15.27
C PHE A 385 -27.15 -0.90 -15.18
N PRO A 386 -27.55 -2.04 -14.59
CA PRO A 386 -26.72 -3.11 -14.04
C PRO A 386 -25.93 -3.89 -15.10
N ALA A 387 -24.70 -4.31 -14.78
CA ALA A 387 -23.84 -5.08 -15.68
C ALA A 387 -24.32 -6.53 -15.90
N SER A 388 -24.96 -7.12 -14.89
CA SER A 388 -25.55 -8.46 -14.97
C SER A 388 -27.06 -8.43 -14.74
N LYS A 389 -27.77 -9.50 -15.11
CA LYS A 389 -29.22 -9.57 -14.94
C LYS A 389 -29.60 -9.87 -13.49
N THR A 390 -30.77 -9.40 -13.09
CA THR A 390 -31.52 -9.97 -11.96
C THR A 390 -32.74 -10.67 -12.53
N ILE A 391 -32.98 -11.93 -12.16
CA ILE A 391 -34.11 -12.74 -12.63
C ILE A 391 -34.96 -13.22 -11.45
N GLU A 392 -36.24 -13.48 -11.65
CA GLU A 392 -37.07 -14.13 -10.64
C GLU A 392 -36.94 -15.66 -10.74
N ILE A 393 -36.85 -16.33 -9.59
CA ILE A 393 -36.70 -17.79 -9.49
C ILE A 393 -37.78 -18.37 -8.56
N LYS A 394 -38.23 -19.57 -8.87
CA LYS A 394 -39.18 -20.32 -8.05
C LYS A 394 -38.40 -21.06 -6.96
N VAL A 395 -38.72 -20.78 -5.69
CA VAL A 395 -38.19 -21.49 -4.53
C VAL A 395 -39.38 -21.96 -3.69
N PRO A 396 -39.46 -23.25 -3.30
CA PRO A 396 -40.59 -23.78 -2.55
C PRO A 396 -40.92 -22.96 -1.29
N GLY A 397 -42.20 -22.63 -1.13
CA GLY A 397 -42.73 -21.92 0.04
C GLY A 397 -42.54 -20.40 0.06
N PHE A 398 -41.80 -19.79 -0.88
CA PHE A 398 -41.60 -18.33 -0.93
C PHE A 398 -42.32 -17.71 -2.15
N LYS A 399 -42.87 -16.49 -1.99
CA LYS A 399 -43.62 -15.79 -3.03
C LYS A 399 -42.75 -15.02 -4.02
N GLN A 400 -41.67 -14.39 -3.55
CA GLN A 400 -40.83 -13.51 -4.37
C GLN A 400 -39.34 -13.74 -4.05
N VAL A 401 -38.65 -14.49 -4.91
CA VAL A 401 -37.21 -14.72 -4.82
C VAL A 401 -36.55 -14.28 -6.11
N LEU A 402 -35.64 -13.31 -5.99
CA LEU A 402 -34.81 -12.81 -7.07
C LEU A 402 -33.42 -13.44 -7.01
N LEU A 403 -32.79 -13.63 -8.16
CA LEU A 403 -31.41 -14.07 -8.31
C LEU A 403 -30.62 -13.01 -9.08
N LYS A 404 -29.58 -12.45 -8.45
CA LYS A 404 -28.57 -11.62 -9.11
C LYS A 404 -27.58 -12.55 -9.83
N ASP A 405 -27.57 -12.54 -11.15
CA ASP A 405 -26.91 -13.56 -11.96
C ASP A 405 -25.62 -13.10 -12.66
N GLU A 406 -24.51 -13.19 -11.93
CA GLU A 406 -23.17 -12.85 -12.43
C GLU A 406 -22.59 -13.89 -13.41
N SER A 407 -23.31 -14.99 -13.71
CA SER A 407 -22.91 -15.94 -14.77
C SER A 407 -22.90 -15.31 -16.17
N THR A 408 -23.60 -14.17 -16.32
CA THR A 408 -23.72 -13.41 -17.57
C THR A 408 -22.50 -12.53 -17.91
N ASN A 409 -21.53 -12.41 -17.01
CA ASN A 409 -20.31 -11.61 -17.20
C ASN A 409 -19.34 -12.23 -18.26
N PRO A 410 -18.30 -11.50 -18.74
CA PRO A 410 -17.36 -11.96 -19.76
C PRO A 410 -16.72 -13.35 -19.53
N THR A 411 -16.09 -13.62 -18.38
CA THR A 411 -15.63 -14.96 -18.00
C THR A 411 -16.67 -15.79 -17.27
N GLY A 412 -17.85 -15.22 -17.01
CA GLY A 412 -19.00 -15.88 -16.41
C GLY A 412 -19.01 -15.82 -14.88
N THR A 413 -18.34 -14.85 -14.27
CA THR A 413 -18.33 -14.73 -12.80
C THR A 413 -18.21 -13.26 -12.36
N HIS A 414 -18.65 -12.97 -11.13
CA HIS A 414 -18.44 -11.67 -10.48
C HIS A 414 -16.96 -11.24 -10.44
N LYS A 415 -16.01 -12.19 -10.50
CA LYS A 415 -14.57 -11.90 -10.50
C LYS A 415 -14.10 -11.07 -11.69
N ASP A 416 -14.89 -10.97 -12.77
CA ASP A 416 -14.62 -10.04 -13.88
C ASP A 416 -14.58 -8.56 -13.43
N ARG A 417 -15.34 -8.21 -12.38
CA ARG A 417 -15.36 -6.85 -11.81
C ARG A 417 -14.05 -6.54 -11.07
N PHE A 418 -13.60 -7.46 -10.22
CA PHE A 418 -12.28 -7.38 -9.59
C PHE A 418 -11.15 -7.33 -10.64
N ALA A 419 -11.23 -8.18 -11.66
CA ALA A 419 -10.24 -8.19 -12.74
C ALA A 419 -10.16 -6.84 -13.45
N TRP A 420 -11.28 -6.15 -13.62
CA TRP A 420 -11.30 -4.81 -14.21
C TRP A 420 -10.60 -3.78 -13.32
N GLU A 421 -10.82 -3.78 -12.00
CA GLU A 421 -10.08 -2.93 -11.07
C GLU A 421 -8.57 -3.17 -11.09
N VAL A 422 -8.13 -4.43 -11.28
CA VAL A 422 -6.71 -4.78 -11.45
C VAL A 422 -6.16 -4.10 -12.71
N VAL A 423 -6.91 -4.10 -13.82
CA VAL A 423 -6.52 -3.41 -15.06
C VAL A 423 -6.49 -1.89 -14.90
N ILE A 424 -7.44 -1.28 -14.20
CA ILE A 424 -7.42 0.18 -13.90
C ILE A 424 -6.16 0.54 -13.09
N LYS A 425 -5.84 -0.22 -12.04
CA LYS A 425 -4.64 -0.01 -11.23
C LYS A 425 -3.37 -0.26 -12.04
N TYR A 426 -3.40 -1.19 -12.99
CA TYR A 426 -2.31 -1.41 -13.93
C TYR A 426 -2.11 -0.24 -14.91
N LYS A 427 -3.19 0.39 -15.39
CA LYS A 427 -3.12 1.61 -16.21
C LYS A 427 -2.44 2.76 -15.44
N ALA A 428 -2.80 2.96 -14.17
CA ALA A 428 -2.15 3.96 -13.32
C ALA A 428 -0.66 3.65 -13.08
N LEU A 429 -0.31 2.36 -12.93
CA LEU A 429 1.08 1.92 -12.86
C LEU A 429 1.84 2.27 -14.17
N LEU A 430 1.30 1.93 -15.35
CA LEU A 430 1.90 2.25 -16.65
C LEU A 430 2.20 3.76 -16.79
N GLU A 431 1.27 4.61 -16.37
CA GLU A 431 1.47 6.07 -16.36
C GLU A 431 2.65 6.51 -15.47
N SER A 432 2.83 5.88 -14.30
CA SER A 432 3.99 6.14 -13.44
C SER A 432 5.32 5.58 -13.98
N LEU A 433 5.27 4.68 -14.97
CA LEU A 433 6.42 3.99 -15.55
C LEU A 433 6.81 4.48 -16.95
N LYS A 434 5.95 5.22 -17.68
CA LYS A 434 6.22 5.66 -19.07
C LYS A 434 7.47 6.52 -19.26
N TYR A 435 7.99 7.10 -18.18
CA TYR A 435 9.22 7.89 -18.12
C TYR A 435 10.42 7.15 -17.50
N LYS A 436 10.27 5.87 -17.17
CA LYS A 436 11.35 5.02 -16.62
C LYS A 436 11.87 4.08 -17.70
N LYS A 437 13.20 3.96 -17.75
CA LYS A 437 13.87 2.97 -18.60
C LYS A 437 13.80 1.61 -17.92
N LEU A 438 12.76 0.85 -18.23
CA LEU A 438 12.54 -0.52 -17.77
C LEU A 438 12.62 -1.49 -18.94
N GLU A 439 13.27 -2.63 -18.74
CA GLU A 439 13.33 -3.72 -19.73
C GLU A 439 12.04 -4.55 -19.75
N ASN A 440 11.36 -4.66 -18.61
CA ASN A 440 10.16 -5.48 -18.44
C ASN A 440 9.13 -4.75 -17.56
N LEU A 441 7.85 -5.07 -17.78
CA LEU A 441 6.77 -4.61 -16.92
C LEU A 441 6.71 -5.38 -15.59
N PRO A 442 6.32 -4.73 -14.46
CA PRO A 442 6.14 -5.42 -13.19
C PRO A 442 5.14 -6.57 -13.29
N GLN A 443 5.58 -7.75 -12.87
CA GLN A 443 4.77 -8.97 -12.86
C GLN A 443 3.87 -9.02 -11.62
N ILE A 444 2.75 -9.72 -11.76
CA ILE A 444 1.72 -9.80 -10.71
C ILE A 444 1.60 -11.25 -10.23
N SER A 445 1.53 -11.42 -8.91
CA SER A 445 1.27 -12.69 -8.23
C SER A 445 -0.09 -12.69 -7.54
N MET A 446 -0.70 -13.87 -7.40
CA MET A 446 -1.84 -14.07 -6.49
C MET A 446 -2.00 -15.52 -6.04
N ILE A 447 -2.63 -15.75 -4.89
CA ILE A 447 -3.22 -17.04 -4.55
C ILE A 447 -4.58 -17.16 -5.26
N SER A 448 -4.82 -18.25 -6.00
CA SER A 448 -6.15 -18.51 -6.57
C SER A 448 -6.42 -19.97 -6.89
N SER A 449 -7.65 -20.43 -6.58
CA SER A 449 -8.20 -21.72 -7.04
C SER A 449 -8.86 -21.64 -8.43
N GLY A 450 -8.79 -20.51 -9.13
CA GLY A 450 -9.11 -20.42 -10.55
C GLY A 450 -9.89 -19.17 -10.96
N GLY A 451 -11.13 -19.00 -10.47
CA GLY A 451 -12.06 -18.01 -11.03
C GLY A 451 -11.52 -16.57 -11.09
N ALA A 452 -10.76 -16.14 -10.08
CA ALA A 452 -10.15 -14.81 -10.07
C ALA A 452 -8.92 -14.73 -11.00
N ALA A 453 -8.04 -15.73 -10.98
CA ALA A 453 -6.89 -15.78 -11.87
C ALA A 453 -7.29 -15.84 -13.36
N THR A 454 -8.30 -16.62 -13.70
CA THR A 454 -8.86 -16.70 -15.06
C THR A 454 -9.45 -15.36 -15.51
N ALA A 455 -10.18 -14.66 -14.64
CA ALA A 455 -10.73 -13.34 -14.96
C ALA A 455 -9.64 -12.29 -15.21
N VAL A 456 -8.63 -12.21 -14.33
CA VAL A 456 -7.49 -11.28 -14.45
C VAL A 456 -6.69 -11.55 -15.72
N GLN A 457 -6.24 -12.78 -15.95
CA GLN A 457 -5.45 -13.10 -17.15
C GLN A 457 -6.26 -12.94 -18.44
N ASN A 458 -7.57 -13.25 -18.42
CA ASN A 458 -8.42 -13.01 -19.59
C ASN A 458 -8.48 -11.52 -19.95
N LEU A 459 -8.59 -10.60 -18.97
CA LEU A 459 -8.54 -9.17 -19.26
C LEU A 459 -7.14 -8.71 -19.70
N PHE A 460 -6.06 -9.24 -19.11
CA PHE A 460 -4.69 -8.95 -19.58
C PHE A 460 -4.51 -9.34 -21.05
N ASN A 461 -5.01 -10.52 -21.44
CA ASN A 461 -4.97 -10.99 -22.82
C ASN A 461 -5.82 -10.12 -23.76
N ILE A 462 -6.94 -9.56 -23.28
CA ILE A 462 -7.84 -8.71 -24.06
C ILE A 462 -7.25 -7.31 -24.29
N PHE A 463 -6.58 -6.74 -23.28
CA PHE A 463 -5.93 -5.42 -23.37
C PHE A 463 -4.46 -5.49 -23.86
N ASP A 464 -4.02 -6.68 -24.31
CA ASP A 464 -2.65 -6.97 -24.74
C ASP A 464 -1.56 -6.54 -23.73
N ILE A 465 -1.86 -6.69 -22.43
CA ILE A 465 -0.91 -6.46 -21.33
C ILE A 465 0.06 -7.65 -21.29
N PRO A 466 1.39 -7.46 -21.54
CA PRO A 466 2.34 -8.55 -21.66
C PRO A 466 2.83 -9.05 -20.28
N VAL A 467 1.89 -9.47 -19.43
CA VAL A 467 2.13 -10.05 -18.10
C VAL A 467 1.49 -11.43 -18.04
N SER A 468 2.27 -12.43 -17.63
CA SER A 468 1.73 -13.72 -17.19
C SER A 468 1.48 -13.65 -15.69
N LEU A 469 0.22 -13.78 -15.30
CA LEU A 469 -0.19 -13.81 -13.90
C LEU A 469 0.44 -15.04 -13.22
N LYS A 470 1.20 -14.78 -12.16
CA LYS A 470 1.91 -15.81 -11.38
C LYS A 470 0.98 -16.32 -10.27
N VAL A 471 0.30 -17.43 -10.54
CA VAL A 471 -0.72 -17.99 -9.66
C VAL A 471 -0.09 -19.00 -8.70
N LEU A 472 -0.15 -18.72 -7.40
CA LEU A 472 0.14 -19.69 -6.35
C LEU A 472 -1.14 -20.50 -6.06
N ILE A 473 -1.07 -21.83 -6.17
CA ILE A 473 -2.22 -22.73 -6.00
C ILE A 473 -1.88 -23.85 -5.02
N ASP A 474 -2.91 -24.45 -4.41
CA ASP A 474 -2.70 -25.61 -3.56
C ASP A 474 -2.26 -26.82 -4.40
N LYS A 475 -1.25 -27.55 -3.92
CA LYS A 475 -0.73 -28.76 -4.55
C LYS A 475 -1.81 -29.82 -4.77
N ASN A 476 -2.86 -29.85 -3.95
CA ASN A 476 -3.96 -30.81 -4.04
C ASN A 476 -5.13 -30.34 -4.93
N THR A 477 -5.09 -29.13 -5.50
CA THR A 477 -6.14 -28.66 -6.42
C THR A 477 -6.22 -29.56 -7.67
N ASN A 478 -7.43 -29.79 -8.17
CA ASN A 478 -7.71 -30.62 -9.33
C ASN A 478 -6.84 -30.23 -10.55
N VAL A 479 -6.27 -31.24 -11.21
CA VAL A 479 -5.36 -31.09 -12.35
C VAL A 479 -6.02 -30.37 -13.54
N ASP A 480 -7.31 -30.56 -13.79
CA ASP A 480 -8.04 -29.88 -14.87
C ASP A 480 -8.16 -28.37 -14.62
N ILE A 481 -8.33 -27.96 -13.36
CA ILE A 481 -8.31 -26.55 -12.96
C ILE A 481 -6.93 -25.95 -13.22
N LYS A 482 -5.85 -26.63 -12.79
CA LYS A 482 -4.47 -26.21 -13.06
C LYS A 482 -4.18 -26.11 -14.57
N ASN A 483 -4.66 -27.07 -15.37
CA ASN A 483 -4.51 -27.07 -16.82
C ASN A 483 -5.27 -25.91 -17.48
N SER A 484 -6.50 -25.62 -17.04
CA SER A 484 -7.30 -24.49 -17.52
C SER A 484 -6.61 -23.15 -17.23
N ILE A 485 -6.09 -22.97 -16.01
CA ILE A 485 -5.34 -21.76 -15.60
C ILE A 485 -4.03 -21.60 -16.40
N LYS A 486 -3.27 -22.68 -16.66
CA LYS A 486 -2.10 -22.62 -17.56
C LYS A 486 -2.51 -22.24 -18.99
N LYS A 487 -3.62 -22.79 -19.49
CA LYS A 487 -4.11 -22.61 -20.86
C LYS A 487 -4.60 -21.19 -21.18
N ILE A 488 -5.07 -20.43 -20.18
CA ILE A 488 -5.42 -19.00 -20.36
C ILE A 488 -4.18 -18.09 -20.31
N GLY A 489 -2.99 -18.59 -19.95
CA GLY A 489 -1.72 -17.86 -19.99
C GLY A 489 -1.06 -17.58 -18.64
N CYS A 490 -1.62 -18.10 -17.53
CA CYS A 490 -1.01 -17.94 -16.21
C CYS A 490 0.19 -18.86 -16.00
N THR A 491 1.18 -18.40 -15.24
CA THR A 491 2.28 -19.23 -14.73
C THR A 491 1.87 -19.79 -13.36
N ILE A 492 1.87 -21.12 -13.19
CA ILE A 492 1.45 -21.76 -11.92
C ILE A 492 2.66 -22.14 -11.06
N TYR A 493 2.54 -21.83 -9.78
CA TYR A 493 3.40 -22.27 -8.69
C TYR A 493 2.55 -23.06 -7.69
N GLU A 494 3.06 -24.16 -7.15
CA GLU A 494 2.30 -25.05 -6.27
C GLU A 494 2.92 -25.09 -4.87
N THR A 495 2.09 -24.98 -3.83
CA THR A 495 2.51 -25.14 -2.43
C THR A 495 1.40 -25.79 -1.62
N ASP A 496 1.65 -26.09 -0.34
CA ASP A 496 0.63 -26.54 0.59
C ASP A 496 0.06 -25.34 1.35
N LEU A 497 -1.10 -24.84 0.90
CA LEU A 497 -1.72 -23.63 1.45
C LEU A 497 -2.30 -23.86 2.86
N SER A 498 -2.36 -25.11 3.34
CA SER A 498 -2.84 -25.44 4.69
C SER A 498 -1.78 -25.33 5.79
N GLN A 499 -0.49 -25.19 5.44
CA GLN A 499 0.61 -25.22 6.42
C GLN A 499 0.75 -23.93 7.23
N LYS A 500 0.58 -22.76 6.58
CA LYS A 500 0.65 -21.45 7.22
C LYS A 500 -0.12 -20.40 6.42
N LEU A 501 -0.58 -19.36 7.09
CA LEU A 501 -0.98 -18.12 6.44
C LEU A 501 0.24 -17.51 5.72
N LEU A 502 0.11 -17.23 4.42
CA LEU A 502 1.15 -16.63 3.60
C LEU A 502 0.99 -15.10 3.59
N LYS A 503 2.08 -14.37 3.79
CA LYS A 503 2.10 -12.91 3.59
C LYS A 503 2.36 -12.55 2.12
N PRO A 504 2.07 -11.30 1.67
CA PRO A 504 2.46 -10.84 0.34
C PRO A 504 3.93 -11.13 -0.02
N GLU A 505 4.85 -11.01 0.94
CA GLU A 505 6.27 -11.33 0.74
C GLU A 505 6.52 -12.83 0.52
N ASP A 506 5.83 -13.70 1.27
CA ASP A 506 5.86 -15.14 1.05
C ASP A 506 5.35 -15.48 -0.36
N ILE A 507 4.19 -14.93 -0.74
CA ILE A 507 3.54 -15.21 -2.02
C ILE A 507 4.45 -14.80 -3.18
N LYS A 508 5.02 -13.59 -3.11
CA LYS A 508 6.02 -13.10 -4.08
C LYS A 508 7.29 -13.95 -4.10
N GLN A 509 7.73 -14.50 -2.97
CA GLN A 509 8.87 -15.44 -2.95
C GLN A 509 8.51 -16.78 -3.60
N TYR A 510 7.38 -17.39 -3.25
CA TYR A 510 6.93 -18.68 -3.81
C TYR A 510 6.60 -18.62 -5.31
N THR A 511 6.27 -17.43 -5.82
CA THR A 511 5.95 -17.18 -7.23
C THR A 511 7.11 -16.60 -8.05
N ASP A 512 8.32 -16.55 -7.48
CA ASP A 512 9.50 -15.96 -8.11
C ASP A 512 9.23 -14.55 -8.67
N ASN A 513 8.72 -13.67 -7.79
CA ASN A 513 8.24 -12.32 -8.12
C ASN A 513 8.61 -11.30 -7.04
N LYS A 514 9.83 -11.38 -6.49
CA LYS A 514 10.27 -10.59 -5.32
C LYS A 514 9.98 -9.09 -5.47
N ASP A 515 10.28 -8.54 -6.65
CA ASP A 515 10.15 -7.11 -6.97
C ASP A 515 8.80 -6.73 -7.61
N GLY A 516 7.90 -7.69 -7.81
CA GLY A 516 6.56 -7.46 -8.35
C GLY A 516 5.50 -7.16 -7.29
N ILE A 517 4.25 -7.32 -7.71
CA ILE A 517 3.04 -6.96 -6.96
C ILE A 517 2.28 -8.24 -6.59
N ASP A 518 1.85 -8.37 -5.33
CA ASP A 518 0.84 -9.37 -4.93
C ASP A 518 -0.55 -8.73 -4.96
N ILE A 519 -1.55 -9.45 -5.45
CA ILE A 519 -2.95 -9.01 -5.48
C ILE A 519 -3.89 -9.99 -4.76
N THR A 520 -3.35 -10.85 -3.91
CA THR A 520 -4.12 -11.83 -3.13
C THR A 520 -5.05 -11.16 -2.12
N TYR A 521 -4.54 -10.12 -1.45
CA TYR A 521 -5.22 -9.41 -0.36
C TYR A 521 -5.73 -8.05 -0.84
N ARG A 522 -7.02 -7.76 -0.60
CA ARG A 522 -7.67 -6.51 -1.04
C ARG A 522 -6.89 -5.28 -0.58
N GLU A 523 -6.37 -5.31 0.64
CA GLU A 523 -5.62 -4.24 1.30
C GLU A 523 -4.36 -3.81 0.51
N THR A 524 -3.79 -4.70 -0.30
CA THR A 524 -2.62 -4.40 -1.15
C THR A 524 -3.00 -3.58 -2.39
N MET A 525 -4.26 -3.72 -2.85
CA MET A 525 -4.77 -3.08 -4.07
C MET A 525 -5.77 -1.95 -3.81
N ASP A 526 -6.51 -1.98 -2.71
CA ASP A 526 -7.51 -1.01 -2.28
C ASP A 526 -7.38 -0.76 -0.77
N PRO A 527 -6.27 -0.13 -0.31
CA PRO A 527 -5.99 0.07 1.11
C PRO A 527 -6.99 1.00 1.81
N ASN A 528 -7.78 1.75 1.06
CA ASN A 528 -8.83 2.62 1.60
C ASN A 528 -10.20 1.94 1.66
N MET A 529 -10.37 0.79 0.99
CA MET A 529 -11.63 0.04 0.81
C MET A 529 -12.73 0.79 0.04
N ASP A 530 -12.35 1.64 -0.92
CA ASP A 530 -13.27 2.60 -1.54
C ASP A 530 -13.99 2.05 -2.79
N ASN A 531 -13.37 1.14 -3.58
CA ASN A 531 -13.84 0.81 -4.95
C ASN A 531 -14.18 -0.67 -5.20
N TYR A 532 -13.73 -1.62 -4.37
CA TYR A 532 -13.75 -3.05 -4.71
C TYR A 532 -15.17 -3.66 -4.79
N TYR A 533 -15.63 -4.11 -5.96
CA TYR A 533 -17.02 -4.53 -6.23
C TYR A 533 -18.11 -3.46 -5.97
N ASP A 534 -17.78 -2.18 -5.84
CA ASP A 534 -18.76 -1.15 -5.44
C ASP A 534 -19.98 -1.06 -6.38
N TRP A 535 -19.77 -1.12 -7.70
CA TRP A 535 -20.83 -1.21 -8.71
C TRP A 535 -21.77 -2.41 -8.47
N LEU A 536 -21.24 -3.59 -8.13
CA LEU A 536 -22.07 -4.77 -7.82
C LEU A 536 -22.85 -4.57 -6.53
N SER A 537 -22.24 -3.95 -5.52
CA SER A 537 -22.94 -3.59 -4.29
C SER A 537 -24.15 -2.70 -4.59
N TYR A 538 -24.01 -1.64 -5.40
CA TYR A 538 -25.15 -0.82 -5.82
C TYR A 538 -26.20 -1.62 -6.63
N GLU A 539 -25.79 -2.49 -7.56
CA GLU A 539 -26.73 -3.34 -8.32
C GLU A 539 -27.56 -4.29 -7.40
N ILE A 540 -26.98 -4.75 -6.30
CA ILE A 540 -27.61 -5.59 -5.28
C ILE A 540 -28.56 -4.78 -4.40
N LEU A 541 -28.09 -3.63 -3.87
CA LEU A 541 -28.90 -2.78 -2.98
C LEU A 541 -30.10 -2.16 -3.71
N ASN A 542 -29.95 -1.79 -4.98
CA ASN A 542 -31.03 -1.29 -5.83
C ASN A 542 -32.12 -2.33 -6.13
N GLN A 543 -31.98 -3.59 -5.69
CA GLN A 543 -33.09 -4.56 -5.73
C GLN A 543 -34.07 -4.39 -4.56
N GLU A 544 -33.78 -3.57 -3.54
CA GLU A 544 -34.69 -3.30 -2.41
C GLU A 544 -35.25 -4.58 -1.76
N ALA A 545 -34.40 -5.58 -1.51
CA ALA A 545 -34.79 -6.81 -0.84
C ALA A 545 -35.00 -6.61 0.68
N ASP A 546 -35.84 -7.42 1.29
CA ASP A 546 -35.95 -7.55 2.76
C ASP A 546 -34.86 -8.47 3.32
N TYR A 547 -34.43 -9.46 2.53
CA TYR A 547 -33.42 -10.47 2.88
C TYR A 547 -32.49 -10.68 1.69
N CYS A 548 -31.17 -10.57 1.89
CA CYS A 548 -30.16 -10.75 0.85
C CYS A 548 -29.16 -11.84 1.24
N PHE A 549 -29.07 -12.91 0.45
CA PHE A 549 -28.21 -14.07 0.69
C PHE A 549 -27.03 -14.09 -0.28
N ILE A 550 -25.82 -14.06 0.27
CA ILE A 550 -24.58 -13.76 -0.47
C ILE A 550 -23.54 -14.84 -0.14
N PRO A 551 -22.93 -15.52 -1.13
CA PRO A 551 -21.81 -16.43 -0.89
C PRO A 551 -20.60 -15.73 -0.26
N PHE A 552 -20.00 -16.36 0.77
CA PHE A 552 -18.93 -15.80 1.57
C PHE A 552 -17.73 -16.76 1.64
N GLY A 553 -16.64 -16.39 0.97
CA GLY A 553 -15.33 -17.04 1.07
C GLY A 553 -14.34 -16.17 1.86
N THR A 554 -13.48 -15.42 1.16
CA THR A 554 -12.63 -14.37 1.75
C THR A 554 -13.41 -13.20 2.36
N GLY A 555 -14.67 -13.01 1.95
CA GLY A 555 -15.59 -12.02 2.49
C GLY A 555 -15.73 -10.74 1.67
N ASP A 556 -14.82 -10.45 0.73
CA ASP A 556 -14.69 -9.13 0.08
C ASP A 556 -16.00 -8.57 -0.49
N LEU A 557 -16.81 -9.39 -1.18
CA LEU A 557 -18.08 -8.96 -1.77
C LEU A 557 -19.11 -8.61 -0.68
N PHE A 558 -19.26 -9.47 0.32
CA PHE A 558 -20.22 -9.25 1.41
C PHE A 558 -19.85 -8.01 2.22
N ILE A 559 -18.57 -7.87 2.59
CA ILE A 559 -18.08 -6.73 3.34
C ILE A 559 -18.15 -5.45 2.52
N ASN A 560 -17.95 -5.50 1.20
CA ASN A 560 -18.17 -4.31 0.39
C ASN A 560 -19.65 -3.89 0.31
N ILE A 561 -20.57 -4.85 0.20
CA ILE A 561 -22.01 -4.56 0.27
C ILE A 561 -22.33 -3.83 1.58
N LEU A 562 -21.81 -4.32 2.71
CA LEU A 562 -21.97 -3.68 4.02
C LEU A 562 -21.29 -2.31 4.14
N ASN A 563 -20.11 -2.11 3.54
CA ASN A 563 -19.45 -0.80 3.44
C ASN A 563 -20.30 0.21 2.65
N ILE A 564 -20.90 -0.21 1.52
CA ILE A 564 -21.79 0.65 0.74
C ILE A 564 -23.11 0.92 1.48
N VAL A 565 -23.65 -0.05 2.23
CA VAL A 565 -24.79 0.20 3.13
C VAL A 565 -24.44 1.28 4.17
N LYS A 566 -23.29 1.17 4.83
CA LYS A 566 -22.80 2.20 5.78
C LYS A 566 -22.67 3.56 5.09
N LYS A 567 -22.03 3.62 3.93
CA LYS A 567 -21.85 4.84 3.13
C LYS A 567 -23.18 5.50 2.77
N GLU A 568 -24.13 4.75 2.19
CA GLU A 568 -25.42 5.33 1.78
C GLU A 568 -26.34 5.66 2.95
N TYR A 569 -26.23 4.94 4.07
CA TYR A 569 -26.89 5.32 5.32
C TYR A 569 -26.43 6.72 5.78
N PHE A 570 -25.12 6.97 5.82
CA PHE A 570 -24.59 8.29 6.22
C PHE A 570 -24.81 9.38 5.16
N ASN A 571 -24.68 9.06 3.87
CA ASN A 571 -25.00 9.98 2.77
C ASN A 571 -26.48 10.39 2.75
N GLY A 572 -27.37 9.54 3.26
CA GLY A 572 -28.81 9.82 3.38
C GLY A 572 -29.14 11.03 4.25
N PHE A 573 -28.37 11.29 5.30
CA PHE A 573 -28.53 12.51 6.12
C PHE A 573 -28.03 13.79 5.42
N LEU A 574 -27.30 13.64 4.31
CA LEU A 574 -26.72 14.73 3.52
C LEU A 574 -27.47 14.94 2.20
N HIS A 575 -28.47 14.11 1.90
CA HIS A 575 -29.14 14.02 0.60
C HIS A 575 -28.17 13.89 -0.59
N ASN A 576 -26.96 13.39 -0.32
CA ASN A 576 -25.83 13.33 -1.26
C ASN A 576 -25.47 11.87 -1.57
N HIS A 577 -26.45 11.13 -2.09
CA HIS A 577 -26.28 9.74 -2.48
C HIS A 577 -25.30 9.59 -3.64
N ASP A 578 -24.58 8.46 -3.68
CA ASP A 578 -23.83 8.09 -4.87
C ASP A 578 -24.79 7.97 -6.06
N PRO A 579 -24.51 8.53 -7.26
CA PRO A 579 -25.45 8.51 -8.38
C PRO A 579 -25.85 7.11 -8.87
N ARG A 580 -25.17 6.05 -8.40
CA ARG A 580 -25.53 4.64 -8.64
C ARG A 580 -26.60 4.12 -7.68
N PHE A 581 -26.93 4.82 -6.60
CA PHE A 581 -27.91 4.42 -5.60
C PHE A 581 -29.31 4.94 -5.96
N PHE A 582 -30.27 4.03 -6.09
CA PHE A 582 -31.67 4.32 -6.43
C PHE A 582 -32.68 3.76 -5.42
N ALA A 583 -32.20 3.04 -4.40
CA ALA A 583 -33.02 2.45 -3.35
C ALA A 583 -33.29 3.42 -2.19
N SER A 584 -34.20 3.04 -1.29
CA SER A 584 -34.45 3.75 -0.04
C SER A 584 -33.46 3.38 1.08
N VAL A 585 -32.95 4.38 1.82
CA VAL A 585 -32.15 4.17 3.04
C VAL A 585 -32.97 3.44 4.13
N GLU A 586 -34.27 3.69 4.23
CA GLU A 586 -35.15 2.95 5.16
C GLU A 586 -35.27 1.47 4.79
N LYS A 587 -35.11 1.14 3.49
CA LYS A 587 -35.02 -0.25 3.05
C LYS A 587 -33.68 -0.88 3.43
N LEU A 588 -32.57 -0.14 3.37
CA LEU A 588 -31.26 -0.62 3.83
C LEU A 588 -31.28 -0.96 5.33
N LYS A 589 -31.77 -0.04 6.16
CA LYS A 589 -31.89 -0.20 7.63
C LYS A 589 -32.70 -1.43 8.05
N SER A 590 -33.67 -1.83 7.23
CA SER A 590 -34.54 -2.99 7.48
C SER A 590 -34.10 -4.27 6.76
N CYS A 591 -33.19 -4.19 5.79
CA CYS A 591 -32.68 -5.33 5.02
C CYS A 591 -31.72 -6.19 5.86
N ASN A 592 -31.92 -7.51 5.85
CA ASN A 592 -31.05 -8.46 6.55
C ASN A 592 -30.10 -9.12 5.55
N PHE A 593 -28.79 -9.06 5.80
CA PHE A 593 -27.76 -9.60 4.90
C PHE A 593 -27.13 -10.88 5.48
N PHE A 594 -27.24 -11.99 4.75
CA PHE A 594 -26.82 -13.32 5.17
C PHE A 594 -25.62 -13.77 4.34
N ALA A 595 -24.45 -13.84 4.98
CA ALA A 595 -23.25 -14.40 4.38
C ALA A 595 -23.26 -15.93 4.52
N ALA A 596 -23.28 -16.63 3.39
CA ALA A 596 -23.30 -18.10 3.34
C ALA A 596 -21.88 -18.65 3.15
N THR A 597 -21.33 -19.32 4.16
CA THR A 597 -19.96 -19.86 4.18
C THR A 597 -19.91 -21.33 4.60
N THR A 598 -18.72 -21.91 4.68
CA THR A 598 -18.49 -23.31 5.07
C THR A 598 -17.13 -23.48 5.75
N HIS A 599 -17.09 -24.24 6.83
CA HIS A 599 -15.84 -24.69 7.47
C HIS A 599 -15.46 -26.13 7.09
N ASN A 600 -16.28 -26.81 6.27
CA ASN A 600 -16.00 -28.17 5.82
C ASN A 600 -15.06 -28.16 4.60
N LYS A 601 -13.85 -28.70 4.75
CA LYS A 601 -12.87 -28.82 3.64
C LYS A 601 -13.36 -29.72 2.48
N ASN A 602 -14.30 -30.63 2.75
CA ASN A 602 -14.78 -31.64 1.78
C ASN A 602 -16.16 -31.29 1.19
N THR A 603 -16.56 -30.03 1.28
CA THR A 603 -17.81 -29.49 0.72
C THR A 603 -17.74 -29.30 -0.80
N LEU A 604 -18.89 -29.32 -1.48
CA LEU A 604 -19.01 -28.88 -2.87
C LEU A 604 -18.80 -27.36 -3.02
N LEU A 605 -18.96 -26.59 -1.94
CA LEU A 605 -18.74 -25.14 -1.88
C LEU A 605 -17.23 -24.76 -1.82
N ASP A 606 -16.37 -25.47 -2.56
CA ASP A 606 -14.90 -25.46 -2.45
C ASP A 606 -14.26 -24.05 -2.46
N LYS A 607 -14.78 -23.11 -3.28
CA LYS A 607 -14.29 -21.73 -3.35
C LYS A 607 -14.67 -20.83 -2.16
N LEU A 608 -15.49 -21.32 -1.23
CA LEU A 608 -15.86 -20.63 0.00
C LEU A 608 -15.05 -21.11 1.21
N TYR A 609 -14.40 -22.28 1.11
CA TYR A 609 -13.52 -22.79 2.14
C TYR A 609 -12.12 -22.16 2.06
N SER A 610 -11.56 -21.79 3.21
CA SER A 610 -10.14 -21.48 3.38
C SER A 610 -9.64 -22.05 4.70
N SER A 611 -8.40 -22.56 4.73
CA SER A 611 -7.76 -22.99 5.98
C SER A 611 -7.39 -21.82 6.91
N PHE A 612 -7.32 -20.59 6.38
CA PHE A 612 -7.04 -19.37 7.15
C PHE A 612 -7.94 -18.22 6.69
N LEU A 613 -8.68 -17.60 7.62
CA LEU A 613 -9.51 -16.41 7.41
C LEU A 613 -9.17 -15.36 8.49
N PRO A 614 -8.02 -14.66 8.38
CA PRO A 614 -7.51 -13.82 9.46
C PRO A 614 -8.42 -12.65 9.84
N THR A 615 -9.22 -12.14 8.89
CA THR A 615 -10.12 -10.99 9.04
C THR A 615 -11.52 -11.35 9.56
N PHE A 616 -11.83 -12.64 9.79
CA PHE A 616 -13.19 -13.09 10.13
C PHE A 616 -13.77 -12.40 11.38
N GLY A 617 -12.99 -12.32 12.47
CA GLY A 617 -13.43 -11.66 13.70
C GLY A 617 -13.55 -10.14 13.57
N GLU A 618 -12.78 -9.50 12.69
CA GLU A 618 -12.93 -8.06 12.38
C GLU A 618 -14.26 -7.80 11.65
N TYR A 619 -14.65 -8.71 10.75
CA TYR A 619 -15.93 -8.67 10.06
C TYR A 619 -17.13 -8.90 11.00
N GLU A 620 -17.03 -9.83 11.96
CA GLU A 620 -18.08 -10.02 12.97
C GLU A 620 -18.27 -8.76 13.84
N ASN A 621 -17.18 -8.11 14.25
CA ASN A 621 -17.23 -6.84 14.97
C ASN A 621 -17.88 -5.74 14.14
N PHE A 622 -17.49 -5.58 12.87
CA PHE A 622 -18.07 -4.60 11.94
C PHE A 622 -19.57 -4.82 11.72
N ILE A 623 -20.00 -6.07 11.56
CA ILE A 623 -21.42 -6.45 11.50
C ILE A 623 -22.15 -6.06 12.80
N GLY A 624 -21.49 -6.22 13.96
CA GLY A 624 -21.98 -5.76 15.26
C GLY A 624 -22.21 -4.24 15.33
N GLU A 625 -21.25 -3.45 14.83
CA GLU A 625 -21.37 -1.99 14.74
C GLU A 625 -22.53 -1.55 13.83
N LEU A 626 -22.69 -2.16 12.65
CA LEU A 626 -23.77 -1.80 11.74
C LEU A 626 -25.15 -2.11 12.32
N LYS A 627 -25.27 -3.18 13.12
CA LYS A 627 -26.52 -3.51 13.85
C LYS A 627 -26.77 -2.52 14.99
N SER A 628 -25.76 -2.14 15.77
CA SER A 628 -25.94 -1.20 16.88
C SER A 628 -26.27 0.22 16.41
N CYS A 629 -25.78 0.63 15.23
CA CYS A 629 -26.15 1.88 14.57
C CYS A 629 -27.45 1.78 13.73
N THR A 630 -28.16 0.64 13.74
CA THR A 630 -29.39 0.39 12.95
C THR A 630 -29.24 0.56 11.43
N CYS A 631 -28.01 0.46 10.89
CA CYS A 631 -27.72 0.57 9.47
C CYS A 631 -28.18 -0.65 8.66
N VAL A 632 -28.36 -1.80 9.33
CA VAL A 632 -28.80 -3.08 8.76
C VAL A 632 -29.79 -3.78 9.68
N GLY A 633 -30.58 -4.69 9.12
CA GLY A 633 -31.49 -5.54 9.88
C GLY A 633 -30.77 -6.46 10.87
N ASN A 634 -31.40 -6.69 12.02
CA ASN A 634 -30.82 -7.40 13.18
C ASN A 634 -30.35 -8.84 12.90
N GLN A 635 -30.86 -9.51 11.86
CA GLN A 635 -30.44 -10.86 11.47
C GLN A 635 -29.20 -10.87 10.57
N THR A 636 -28.59 -9.71 10.28
CA THR A 636 -27.37 -9.62 9.48
C THR A 636 -26.21 -10.34 10.17
N ASN A 637 -25.68 -11.40 9.54
CA ASN A 637 -24.55 -12.17 10.05
C ASN A 637 -23.91 -13.10 8.99
N ILE A 638 -22.81 -13.76 9.38
CA ILE A 638 -22.20 -14.87 8.65
C ILE A 638 -22.74 -16.21 9.20
N TYR A 639 -23.02 -17.16 8.32
CA TYR A 639 -23.66 -18.44 8.63
C TYR A 639 -23.00 -19.61 7.88
N ASN A 640 -22.76 -20.71 8.58
CA ASN A 640 -22.28 -21.96 7.99
C ASN A 640 -23.45 -22.72 7.32
N VAL A 641 -23.26 -23.14 6.06
CA VAL A 641 -24.22 -23.92 5.28
C VAL A 641 -23.99 -25.42 5.44
N GLU A 642 -25.07 -26.20 5.57
CA GLU A 642 -25.02 -27.67 5.58
C GLU A 642 -25.16 -28.25 4.16
N GLU A 643 -24.37 -29.29 3.87
CA GLU A 643 -24.24 -29.89 2.53
C GLU A 643 -25.56 -30.40 1.93
N VAL A 644 -26.52 -30.80 2.77
CA VAL A 644 -27.84 -31.27 2.32
C VAL A 644 -28.62 -30.17 1.58
N PHE A 645 -28.54 -28.92 2.05
CA PHE A 645 -29.20 -27.78 1.40
C PHE A 645 -28.46 -27.30 0.15
N VAL A 646 -27.14 -27.56 0.04
CA VAL A 646 -26.37 -27.29 -1.18
C VAL A 646 -26.91 -28.11 -2.34
N ASN A 647 -27.11 -29.42 -2.14
CA ASN A 647 -27.65 -30.30 -3.17
C ASN A 647 -29.07 -29.87 -3.60
N GLN A 648 -29.94 -29.50 -2.65
CA GLN A 648 -31.28 -28.99 -2.94
C GLN A 648 -31.26 -27.66 -3.72
N ALA A 649 -30.35 -26.75 -3.38
CA ALA A 649 -30.18 -25.48 -4.08
C ALA A 649 -29.72 -25.69 -5.53
N MET A 650 -28.80 -26.64 -5.76
CA MET A 650 -28.37 -27.04 -7.10
C MET A 650 -29.52 -27.64 -7.91
N GLU A 651 -30.31 -28.55 -7.34
CA GLU A 651 -31.49 -29.13 -8.00
C GLU A 651 -32.52 -28.07 -8.41
N ILE A 652 -32.81 -27.10 -7.54
CA ILE A 652 -33.71 -25.96 -7.85
C ILE A 652 -33.16 -25.11 -9.00
N ALA A 653 -31.84 -24.95 -9.08
CA ALA A 653 -31.18 -24.14 -10.10
C ALA A 653 -31.10 -24.85 -11.46
N ASP A 654 -30.77 -26.15 -11.47
CA ASP A 654 -30.76 -26.99 -12.68
C ASP A 654 -32.17 -27.10 -13.29
N ASN A 655 -33.20 -27.33 -12.47
CA ASN A 655 -34.60 -27.36 -12.90
C ASN A 655 -35.09 -26.03 -13.52
N GLN A 656 -34.34 -24.94 -13.35
CA GLN A 656 -34.63 -23.61 -13.90
C GLN A 656 -33.60 -23.15 -14.93
N ASN A 657 -32.70 -24.03 -15.38
CA ASN A 657 -31.64 -23.77 -16.37
C ASN A 657 -30.70 -22.62 -15.97
N ILE A 658 -30.46 -22.44 -14.67
CA ILE A 658 -29.57 -21.40 -14.15
C ILE A 658 -28.12 -21.85 -14.34
N THR A 659 -27.23 -20.93 -14.75
CA THR A 659 -25.80 -21.25 -14.89
C THR A 659 -25.06 -20.94 -13.59
N PHE A 660 -24.57 -21.96 -12.90
CA PHE A 660 -23.89 -21.82 -11.61
C PHE A 660 -22.73 -22.80 -11.42
N GLU A 661 -21.91 -22.48 -10.42
CA GLU A 661 -21.07 -23.43 -9.66
C GLU A 661 -21.61 -23.55 -8.23
N PRO A 662 -21.35 -24.65 -7.48
CA PRO A 662 -22.00 -24.88 -6.18
C PRO A 662 -21.80 -23.72 -5.19
N SER A 663 -20.58 -23.16 -5.10
CA SER A 663 -20.29 -21.96 -4.31
C SER A 663 -21.17 -20.76 -4.66
N GLY A 664 -21.64 -20.62 -5.90
CA GLY A 664 -22.56 -19.57 -6.31
C GLY A 664 -24.00 -19.77 -5.82
N MET A 665 -24.40 -21.01 -5.51
CA MET A 665 -25.72 -21.33 -4.95
C MET A 665 -25.75 -21.35 -3.41
N ALA A 666 -24.63 -21.08 -2.72
CA ALA A 666 -24.55 -21.09 -1.26
C ALA A 666 -25.61 -20.19 -0.58
N GLY A 667 -25.93 -19.04 -1.18
CA GLY A 667 -27.01 -18.17 -0.68
C GLY A 667 -28.40 -18.81 -0.75
N LEU A 668 -28.70 -19.56 -1.82
CA LEU A 668 -29.96 -20.32 -1.94
C LEU A 668 -29.99 -21.50 -0.96
N ALA A 669 -28.87 -22.19 -0.77
CA ALA A 669 -28.75 -23.25 0.22
C ALA A 669 -29.03 -22.72 1.64
N LEU A 670 -28.48 -21.56 2.00
CA LEU A 670 -28.76 -20.92 3.29
C LEU A 670 -30.23 -20.49 3.43
N LEU A 671 -30.87 -20.00 2.37
CA LEU A 671 -32.31 -19.71 2.37
C LEU A 671 -33.15 -20.96 2.69
N LEU A 672 -32.81 -22.11 2.12
CA LEU A 672 -33.48 -23.39 2.38
C LEU A 672 -33.24 -23.87 3.82
N GLN A 673 -32.00 -23.78 4.31
CA GLN A 673 -31.64 -24.11 5.70
C GLN A 673 -32.40 -23.25 6.71
N MET A 674 -32.60 -21.97 6.41
CA MET A 674 -33.32 -21.02 7.28
C MET A 674 -34.84 -20.97 7.00
N GLN A 675 -35.37 -21.84 6.13
CA GLN A 675 -36.73 -21.71 5.60
C GLN A 675 -37.80 -21.61 6.69
N ALA A 676 -37.72 -22.34 7.79
CA ALA A 676 -38.75 -22.30 8.84
C ALA A 676 -38.88 -20.92 9.54
N GLY A 677 -37.79 -20.15 9.65
CA GLY A 677 -37.75 -18.88 10.39
C GLY A 677 -37.99 -17.63 9.55
N LEU A 678 -38.17 -17.76 8.23
CA LEU A 678 -38.22 -16.64 7.30
C LEU A 678 -39.64 -16.40 6.74
N PRO A 679 -40.14 -15.14 6.71
CA PRO A 679 -41.43 -14.79 6.11
C PRO A 679 -41.54 -15.19 4.63
N LYS A 680 -42.75 -15.56 4.20
CA LYS A 680 -42.98 -16.14 2.86
C LYS A 680 -43.37 -15.13 1.80
N ASP A 681 -43.82 -13.97 2.23
CA ASP A 681 -44.35 -12.85 1.44
C ASP A 681 -43.34 -11.72 1.23
N LYS A 682 -42.15 -11.83 1.82
CA LYS A 682 -41.08 -10.83 1.73
C LYS A 682 -40.22 -11.01 0.48
N LYS A 683 -39.59 -9.92 0.04
CA LYS A 683 -38.73 -9.91 -1.15
C LYS A 683 -37.35 -10.43 -0.79
N ILE A 684 -36.96 -11.55 -1.38
CA ILE A 684 -35.66 -12.17 -1.14
C ILE A 684 -34.76 -12.00 -2.36
N LEU A 685 -33.48 -11.69 -2.15
CA LEU A 685 -32.46 -11.68 -3.18
C LEU A 685 -31.38 -12.71 -2.86
N ILE A 686 -31.07 -13.58 -3.81
CA ILE A 686 -29.92 -14.48 -3.81
C ILE A 686 -28.86 -13.93 -4.76
N VAL A 687 -27.59 -13.99 -4.39
CA VAL A 687 -26.47 -13.63 -5.29
C VAL A 687 -25.81 -14.89 -5.87
N ASN A 688 -25.99 -15.13 -7.17
CA ASN A 688 -25.21 -16.12 -7.92
C ASN A 688 -23.88 -15.50 -8.35
N THR A 689 -22.77 -15.98 -7.79
CA THR A 689 -21.41 -15.52 -8.14
C THR A 689 -20.93 -16.02 -9.51
N GLY A 690 -21.69 -16.89 -10.17
CA GLY A 690 -21.56 -17.32 -11.56
C GLY A 690 -20.98 -18.73 -11.75
N LYS A 691 -20.41 -18.97 -12.92
CA LYS A 691 -19.65 -20.18 -13.29
C LYS A 691 -18.52 -19.79 -14.24
N THR A 692 -17.27 -19.97 -13.81
CA THR A 692 -16.10 -19.63 -14.67
C THR A 692 -16.12 -20.45 -15.97
N LYS A 693 -16.05 -19.78 -17.12
CA LYS A 693 -16.02 -20.42 -18.45
C LYS A 693 -14.70 -21.18 -18.69
N PRO A 694 -14.72 -22.31 -19.42
CA PRO A 694 -13.50 -23.03 -19.79
C PRO A 694 -12.56 -22.16 -20.63
N ALA A 695 -11.24 -22.34 -20.48
CA ALA A 695 -10.22 -21.56 -21.19
C ALA A 695 -10.36 -21.64 -22.72
N GLU A 696 -10.86 -22.76 -23.26
CA GLU A 696 -11.16 -22.94 -24.70
C GLU A 696 -12.21 -21.94 -25.20
N VAL A 697 -13.21 -21.64 -24.38
CA VAL A 697 -14.29 -20.69 -24.71
C VAL A 697 -13.74 -19.27 -24.70
N LEU A 698 -12.94 -18.94 -23.68
CA LEU A 698 -12.31 -17.63 -23.52
C LEU A 698 -11.31 -17.33 -24.66
N MET A 699 -10.44 -18.29 -25.00
CA MET A 699 -9.47 -18.13 -26.10
C MET A 699 -10.15 -18.01 -27.48
N LYS A 700 -11.29 -18.69 -27.69
CA LYS A 700 -12.14 -18.47 -28.88
C LYS A 700 -12.75 -17.06 -28.88
N GLN A 701 -13.24 -16.58 -27.73
CA GLN A 701 -13.78 -15.21 -27.61
C GLN A 701 -12.70 -14.15 -27.84
N LEU A 702 -11.50 -14.30 -27.28
CA LEU A 702 -10.35 -13.44 -27.54
C LEU A 702 -9.98 -13.39 -29.04
N THR A 703 -10.01 -14.55 -29.71
CA THR A 703 -9.76 -14.63 -31.17
C THR A 703 -10.84 -13.91 -31.99
N LEU A 704 -12.09 -13.88 -31.51
CA LEU A 704 -13.17 -13.10 -32.14
C LEU A 704 -13.07 -11.61 -31.83
N ILE A 705 -12.59 -11.25 -30.64
CA ILE A 705 -12.33 -9.86 -30.23
C ILE A 705 -11.21 -9.27 -31.09
N ARG A 706 -10.05 -9.93 -31.21
CA ARG A 706 -8.90 -9.48 -32.03
C ARG A 706 -9.14 -9.48 -33.55
N LYS A 707 -10.32 -9.91 -34.01
CA LYS A 707 -10.74 -9.86 -35.42
C LYS A 707 -11.69 -8.70 -35.75
N LYS A 708 -12.16 -7.99 -34.73
CA LYS A 708 -12.98 -6.77 -34.86
C LYS A 708 -12.10 -5.54 -34.72
#